data_AF-A0A9P6HL62-F1
#
_entry.id   AF-A0A9P6HL62-F1
#
_cell.length_a   1.000
_cell.length_b   1.000
_cell.length_c   1.000
_cell.angle_alpha   90.00
_cell.angle_beta   90.00
_cell.angle_gamma   90.00
#
_symmetry.space_group_name_H-M   'P 1'
#
loop_
_entity.id
_entity.type
_entity.pdbx_description
1 polymer ?
#
loop_
_entity_poly.entity_id
_entity_poly.type
_entity_poly.pdbx_seq_one_letter_code
_entity_poly.pdbx_strand_id
1 'polypeptide(L)'
;MSRLPKGTKHGKIIEHYLVGLLYKDLPHPPGPYLALPPAGTIPWPKPAGVKYAYRPANGSYYNPLIPSLGMAGMPYARSVPTSTTIPASHLPDAATVFDTLLRRDQFVAHPGGLSSHFFAFANLLIHTVFYTSHADWSINDANSYLDLGPLYGRSEEQVNSVRRLDGSGKIWNDTFADPRLLSMPPSVGALLIIFSRNHNHIADKMLSINEKSTFLPLPIADPTAKTAQDDEIFNRARLVNTAFFMQVIVRDYIGVILGLVRDGSTWRLNPLEFARDFDHSLIPRGEGNVVSIEFNLLYRWHACTSQQDTSWTEQVFKKLFPGKEWDQITVAEFQVAAGKAMLPGPDVKAWTFGGLDRGPDGSFEDADIANYLQSATESAASAFKARGIPSVLRVIEIMGIEQGRAWGACSLNEFRKFVGLRPYESFEEWNPNPEIYQAAANLYQDIDHLELHVGLQAEETKVPMPGAGLCPGYTISRAILSDAICLTRGDRFMTTELTPPNLTTWGYNDCQVDENDGSFGGMLSKLLFRHLPEYYPPGSAYAHFPFMVPETMREYIGKLGCSSEDDYTWTRPIKTPLGLGSIENRVQKLFPYPLVSVKKPLFSSREVDHSAYSFFNITNRLIEERFALDLESTTRHLNIVGDVVNLVPIYWITEEIVDLSISTPTNLRGDVDPKDVYNAFSEVADYIFANVDSSRDWALHKASAETVHRFSLLIEVLLRDSADGLFNALKCFPKINPSEPDSLMRRLSRVFGGPKSVAASVFMETAATAALYSKAVALVINYIFNNSKVNGVHKNLHPRDVRGDGEVISLIREALHLQDLGHYWDKQILGVRPTETPLEDYGLLDPAFFEKTTVEILRAVFTRDDLVRRPNQPADMGSFNNQITKNHAIQSYLDDRGRVTPWPRTLIIHFDGHHAPAKRTVTYP
;
A
#
# COMPACT_ATOMS: atom_id res chain seq x y z
N MET A 1 23.31 3.42 -7.50
CA MET A 1 22.65 3.48 -6.18
C MET A 1 21.89 2.20 -5.89
N SER A 2 20.96 1.77 -6.75
CA SER A 2 20.15 0.54 -6.54
C SER A 2 20.93 -0.75 -6.29
N ARG A 3 22.18 -0.82 -6.75
CA ARG A 3 23.09 -1.98 -6.56
C ARG A 3 23.96 -1.90 -5.30
N LEU A 4 23.88 -0.81 -4.53
CA LEU A 4 24.58 -0.70 -3.26
C LEU A 4 23.79 -1.47 -2.19
N PRO A 5 24.46 -2.03 -1.15
CA PRO A 5 23.75 -2.65 -0.04
C PRO A 5 22.77 -1.65 0.59
N LYS A 6 21.55 -2.14 0.87
CA LYS A 6 20.45 -1.33 1.39
C LYS A 6 20.84 -0.69 2.73
N GLY A 7 20.43 0.57 2.94
CA GLY A 7 20.63 1.28 4.20
C GLY A 7 22.06 1.75 4.48
N THR A 8 23.00 1.57 3.54
CA THR A 8 24.37 2.07 3.72
C THR A 8 24.41 3.60 3.77
N LYS A 9 25.23 4.15 4.67
CA LYS A 9 25.44 5.61 4.81
C LYS A 9 25.90 6.24 3.48
N HIS A 10 26.80 5.57 2.76
CA HIS A 10 27.28 6.02 1.46
C HIS A 10 26.15 6.07 0.41
N GLY A 11 25.29 5.04 0.37
CA GLY A 11 24.13 5.02 -0.51
C GLY A 11 23.19 6.20 -0.26
N LYS A 12 22.88 6.47 1.01
CA LYS A 12 22.03 7.62 1.40
C LYS A 12 22.63 8.97 1.02
N ILE A 13 23.94 9.15 1.19
CA ILE A 13 24.62 10.41 0.81
C ILE A 13 24.48 10.67 -0.69
N ILE A 14 24.72 9.65 -1.53
CA ILE A 14 24.60 9.77 -2.99
C ILE A 14 23.15 10.06 -3.38
N GLU A 15 22.20 9.40 -2.73
CA GLU A 15 20.77 9.60 -2.96
C GLU A 15 20.35 11.04 -2.63
N HIS A 16 20.73 11.55 -1.45
CA HIS A 16 20.43 12.93 -1.05
C HIS A 16 21.04 13.96 -2.01
N TYR A 17 22.28 13.74 -2.44
CA TYR A 17 22.93 14.59 -3.42
C TYR A 17 22.17 14.61 -4.75
N LEU A 18 21.74 13.45 -5.26
CA LEU A 18 20.97 13.37 -6.49
C LEU A 18 19.61 14.03 -6.36
N VAL A 19 18.87 13.81 -5.27
CA VAL A 19 17.58 14.47 -5.02
C VAL A 19 17.77 16.00 -4.99
N GLY A 20 18.80 16.46 -4.29
CA GLY A 20 19.13 17.89 -4.22
C GLY A 20 19.48 18.47 -5.59
N LEU A 21 20.27 17.75 -6.41
CA LEU A 21 20.61 18.16 -7.77
C LEU A 21 19.36 18.26 -8.66
N LEU A 22 18.54 17.21 -8.70
CA LEU A 22 17.33 17.15 -9.53
C LEU A 22 16.29 18.19 -9.13
N TYR A 23 16.13 18.45 -7.82
CA TYR A 23 15.23 19.50 -7.34
C TYR A 23 15.73 20.91 -7.70
N LYS A 24 17.05 21.12 -7.76
CA LYS A 24 17.66 22.41 -8.14
C LYS A 24 17.73 22.63 -9.66
N ASP A 25 17.39 21.64 -10.49
CA ASP A 25 17.30 21.80 -11.95
C ASP A 25 16.13 22.71 -12.36
N LEU A 26 15.06 22.76 -11.55
CA LEU A 26 13.91 23.62 -11.79
C LEU A 26 13.85 24.75 -10.74
N PRO A 27 13.44 25.97 -11.12
CA PRO A 27 13.32 27.08 -10.18
C PRO A 27 12.12 26.89 -9.25
N HIS A 28 12.36 27.02 -7.93
CA HIS A 28 11.33 26.96 -6.89
C HIS A 28 11.34 28.26 -6.06
N PRO A 29 10.30 29.11 -6.15
CA PRO A 29 9.21 29.10 -7.14
C PRO A 29 9.72 29.49 -8.54
N PRO A 30 8.96 29.21 -9.61
CA PRO A 30 9.32 29.66 -10.95
C PRO A 30 9.28 31.19 -11.05
N GLY A 31 10.25 31.75 -11.77
CA GLY A 31 10.34 33.19 -12.03
C GLY A 31 9.43 33.68 -13.17
N PRO A 32 9.42 33.02 -14.34
CA PRO A 32 8.61 33.44 -15.49
C PRO A 32 7.27 32.70 -15.58
N TYR A 33 6.24 33.43 -16.04
CA TYR A 33 4.90 32.91 -16.32
C TYR A 33 4.43 33.40 -17.71
N LEU A 34 3.49 32.68 -18.33
CA LEU A 34 2.88 33.12 -19.59
C LEU A 34 2.09 34.44 -19.47
N ALA A 35 1.50 34.67 -18.30
CA ALA A 35 0.79 35.89 -17.95
C ALA A 35 0.98 36.18 -16.46
N LEU A 36 0.73 37.42 -16.04
CA LEU A 36 0.76 37.77 -14.62
C LEU A 36 -0.42 37.11 -13.90
N PRO A 37 -0.19 36.44 -12.76
CA PRO A 37 -1.30 35.88 -11.98
C PRO A 37 -2.21 37.02 -11.48
N PRO A 38 -3.52 36.79 -11.39
CA PRO A 38 -4.46 37.79 -10.90
C PRO A 38 -4.12 38.22 -9.48
N ALA A 39 -4.16 39.54 -9.21
CA ALA A 39 -3.95 40.09 -7.88
C ALA A 39 -5.21 39.91 -7.01
N GLY A 40 -5.06 39.42 -5.78
CA GLY A 40 -6.18 39.28 -4.85
C GLY A 40 -5.83 38.54 -3.58
N THR A 41 -6.69 38.70 -2.57
CA THR A 41 -6.64 37.85 -1.37
C THR A 41 -7.36 36.53 -1.67
N ILE A 42 -6.69 35.41 -1.42
CA ILE A 42 -7.31 34.09 -1.58
C ILE A 42 -7.98 33.75 -0.25
N PRO A 43 -9.30 33.56 -0.19
CA PRO A 43 -9.96 33.18 1.05
C PRO A 43 -9.48 31.80 1.52
N TRP A 44 -9.17 31.67 2.81
CA TRP A 44 -8.85 30.37 3.41
C TRP A 44 -10.13 29.54 3.57
N PRO A 45 -10.24 28.35 2.96
CA PRO A 45 -11.39 27.49 3.17
C PRO A 45 -11.37 26.94 4.61
N LYS A 46 -12.52 26.96 5.29
CA LYS A 46 -12.68 26.45 6.66
C LYS A 46 -13.78 25.39 6.71
N PRO A 47 -13.50 24.14 6.31
CA PRO A 47 -14.43 23.03 6.50
C PRO A 47 -14.72 22.84 8.00
N ALA A 48 -15.91 22.34 8.32
CA ALA A 48 -16.33 22.17 9.71
C ALA A 48 -15.56 21.00 10.35
N GLY A 49 -15.16 21.13 11.60
CA GLY A 49 -14.47 20.05 12.34
C GLY A 49 -12.98 19.88 12.01
N VAL A 50 -12.51 20.28 10.82
CA VAL A 50 -11.13 20.10 10.36
C VAL A 50 -10.18 21.13 10.99
N LYS A 51 -9.26 20.66 11.84
CA LYS A 51 -8.29 21.51 12.59
C LYS A 51 -6.82 21.23 12.25
N TYR A 52 -6.56 20.51 11.16
CA TYR A 52 -5.23 20.10 10.72
C TYR A 52 -5.00 20.53 9.26
N ALA A 53 -3.78 20.35 8.75
CA ALA A 53 -3.48 20.65 7.35
C ALA A 53 -4.22 19.66 6.43
N TYR A 54 -5.11 20.16 5.59
CA TYR A 54 -5.86 19.38 4.60
C TYR A 54 -5.68 20.00 3.21
N ARG A 55 -6.03 19.27 2.16
CA ARG A 55 -5.90 19.69 0.74
C ARG A 55 -7.14 20.49 0.29
N PRO A 56 -7.06 21.82 0.08
CA PRO A 56 -8.18 22.59 -0.47
C PRO A 56 -8.51 22.16 -1.91
N ALA A 57 -9.77 22.29 -2.33
CA ALA A 57 -10.24 21.78 -3.62
C ALA A 57 -9.45 22.31 -4.82
N ASN A 58 -9.12 23.60 -4.82
CA ASN A 58 -8.45 24.27 -5.94
C ASN A 58 -6.92 24.30 -5.84
N GLY A 59 -6.31 23.59 -4.87
CA GLY A 59 -4.86 23.62 -4.67
C GLY A 59 -4.31 24.89 -4.02
N SER A 60 -5.17 25.82 -3.57
CA SER A 60 -4.72 27.00 -2.81
C SER A 60 -4.09 26.59 -1.48
N TYR A 61 -3.18 27.45 -0.97
CA TYR A 61 -2.49 27.27 0.31
C TYR A 61 -1.71 25.96 0.47
N TYR A 62 -1.40 25.27 -0.62
CA TYR A 62 -0.40 24.20 -0.61
C TYR A 62 0.97 24.74 -0.21
N ASN A 63 1.27 25.98 -0.60
CA ASN A 63 2.30 26.80 0.04
C ASN A 63 1.63 27.81 1.00
N PRO A 64 1.92 27.77 2.31
CA PRO A 64 1.30 28.68 3.28
C PRO A 64 1.81 30.13 3.19
N LEU A 65 2.98 30.35 2.60
CA LEU A 65 3.57 31.69 2.40
C LEU A 65 3.11 32.33 1.08
N ILE A 66 2.78 31.52 0.07
CA ILE A 66 2.29 31.96 -1.24
C ILE A 66 1.01 31.15 -1.58
N PRO A 67 -0.16 31.54 -1.04
CA PRO A 67 -1.38 30.75 -1.19
C PRO A 67 -1.85 30.48 -2.63
N SER A 68 -1.44 31.32 -3.58
CA SER A 68 -1.76 31.16 -5.02
C SER A 68 -0.83 30.19 -5.76
N LEU A 69 0.28 29.78 -5.16
CA LEU A 69 1.30 29.00 -5.86
C LEU A 69 0.75 27.63 -6.25
N GLY A 70 0.62 27.40 -7.55
CA GLY A 70 0.10 26.15 -8.12
C GLY A 70 -1.42 25.99 -8.01
N MET A 71 -2.15 27.04 -7.60
CA MET A 71 -3.61 27.02 -7.54
C MET A 71 -4.22 26.84 -8.94
N ALA A 72 -5.37 26.15 -9.03
CA ALA A 72 -6.16 26.03 -10.24
C ALA A 72 -6.64 27.40 -10.77
N GLY A 73 -6.72 27.53 -12.10
CA GLY A 73 -7.12 28.76 -12.78
C GLY A 73 -6.00 29.81 -12.86
N MET A 74 -4.74 29.40 -12.72
CA MET A 74 -3.58 30.29 -12.78
C MET A 74 -2.79 30.10 -14.08
N PRO A 75 -2.02 31.12 -14.53
CA PRO A 75 -1.17 30.99 -15.70
C PRO A 75 -0.10 29.90 -15.54
N TYR A 76 0.24 29.22 -16.63
CA TYR A 76 1.39 28.32 -16.67
C TYR A 76 2.71 29.06 -16.39
N ALA A 77 3.63 28.37 -15.72
CA ALA A 77 5.02 28.80 -15.66
C ALA A 77 5.71 28.64 -17.03
N ARG A 78 6.80 29.37 -17.22
CA ARG A 78 7.75 29.16 -18.31
C ARG A 78 9.12 28.92 -17.71
N SER A 79 9.66 27.73 -17.88
CA SER A 79 10.97 27.37 -17.32
C SER A 79 12.12 27.89 -18.18
N VAL A 80 11.92 27.96 -19.50
CA VAL A 80 12.97 28.31 -20.46
C VAL A 80 12.55 29.54 -21.27
N PRO A 81 13.27 30.66 -21.18
CA PRO A 81 13.03 31.79 -22.06
C PRO A 81 13.52 31.47 -23.47
N THR A 82 12.64 31.64 -24.46
CA THR A 82 13.00 31.53 -25.88
C THR A 82 13.84 32.74 -26.28
N SER A 83 15.02 32.47 -26.82
CA SER A 83 15.98 33.47 -27.32
C SER A 83 16.24 33.33 -28.82
N THR A 84 15.90 32.18 -29.39
CA THR A 84 16.01 31.88 -30.82
C THR A 84 15.08 32.79 -31.62
N THR A 85 15.65 33.56 -32.55
CA THR A 85 14.91 34.53 -33.35
C THR A 85 14.45 33.91 -34.67
N ILE A 86 13.30 33.24 -34.66
CA ILE A 86 12.66 32.73 -35.87
C ILE A 86 11.31 33.43 -36.10
N PRO A 87 11.11 34.12 -37.24
CA PRO A 87 9.79 34.63 -37.60
C PRO A 87 8.82 33.47 -37.83
N ALA A 88 7.58 33.59 -37.34
CA ALA A 88 6.57 32.53 -37.49
C ALA A 88 6.33 32.10 -38.95
N SER A 89 6.51 33.01 -39.91
CA SER A 89 6.40 32.73 -41.35
C SER A 89 7.48 31.77 -41.90
N HIS A 90 8.56 31.55 -41.15
CA HIS A 90 9.62 30.60 -41.51
C HIS A 90 9.43 29.23 -40.85
N LEU A 91 8.46 29.07 -39.96
CA LEU A 91 8.13 27.76 -39.41
C LEU A 91 7.37 26.93 -40.46
N PRO A 92 7.66 25.64 -40.60
CA PRO A 92 6.93 24.77 -41.51
C PRO A 92 5.47 24.60 -41.08
N ASP A 93 4.60 24.33 -42.04
CA ASP A 93 3.20 23.98 -41.76
C ASP A 93 3.12 22.75 -40.83
N ALA A 94 2.33 22.85 -39.76
CA ALA A 94 2.27 21.82 -38.72
C ALA A 94 1.75 20.48 -39.24
N ALA A 95 0.85 20.49 -40.24
CA ALA A 95 0.32 19.28 -40.84
C ALA A 95 1.41 18.55 -41.64
N THR A 96 2.21 19.31 -42.39
CA THR A 96 3.39 18.81 -43.12
C THR A 96 4.43 18.23 -42.16
N VAL A 97 4.70 18.91 -41.03
CA VAL A 97 5.60 18.40 -39.97
C VAL A 97 5.12 17.04 -39.46
N PHE A 98 3.82 16.94 -39.10
CA PHE A 98 3.26 15.68 -38.62
C PHE A 98 3.41 14.57 -39.66
N ASP A 99 2.96 14.80 -40.89
CA ASP A 99 2.94 13.78 -41.95
C ASP A 99 4.34 13.29 -42.33
N THR A 100 5.35 14.14 -42.13
CA THR A 100 6.74 13.86 -42.52
C THR A 100 7.56 13.24 -41.39
N LEU A 101 7.42 13.75 -40.15
CA LEU A 101 8.30 13.42 -39.02
C LEU A 101 7.62 12.60 -37.92
N LEU A 102 6.30 12.69 -37.75
CA LEU A 102 5.62 12.16 -36.56
C LEU A 102 4.63 11.03 -36.85
N ARG A 103 3.99 11.02 -38.02
CA ARG A 103 2.98 10.03 -38.41
C ARG A 103 3.54 8.60 -38.39
N ARG A 104 2.83 7.69 -37.72
CA ARG A 104 3.22 6.29 -37.54
C ARG A 104 3.33 5.57 -38.88
N ASP A 105 4.48 4.98 -39.12
CA ASP A 105 4.74 4.07 -40.24
C ASP A 105 4.19 2.66 -39.95
N GLN A 106 4.50 2.13 -38.78
CA GLN A 106 4.09 0.82 -38.29
C GLN A 106 4.09 0.81 -36.75
N PHE A 107 3.31 -0.10 -36.18
CA PHE A 107 3.37 -0.36 -34.75
C PHE A 107 4.66 -1.10 -34.38
N VAL A 108 5.36 -0.61 -33.37
CA VAL A 108 6.54 -1.27 -32.78
C VAL A 108 6.29 -1.38 -31.29
N ALA A 109 6.27 -2.60 -30.76
CA ALA A 109 6.06 -2.81 -29.33
C ALA A 109 7.17 -2.15 -28.51
N HIS A 110 6.81 -1.66 -27.33
CA HIS A 110 7.73 -0.97 -26.43
C HIS A 110 8.90 -1.89 -26.05
N PRO A 111 10.16 -1.48 -26.27
CA PRO A 111 11.31 -2.39 -26.19
C PRO A 111 11.57 -2.90 -24.76
N GLY A 112 11.17 -2.13 -23.75
CA GLY A 112 11.23 -2.54 -22.34
C GLY A 112 10.11 -3.48 -21.88
N GLY A 113 9.09 -3.74 -22.70
CA GLY A 113 7.92 -4.55 -22.33
C GLY A 113 6.85 -3.81 -21.52
N LEU A 114 6.73 -2.48 -21.67
CA LEU A 114 5.70 -1.71 -20.97
C LEU A 114 4.32 -1.99 -21.57
N SER A 115 3.34 -2.18 -20.69
CA SER A 115 1.94 -2.38 -21.07
C SER A 115 1.23 -1.04 -21.32
N SER A 116 0.08 -1.07 -21.99
CA SER A 116 -0.74 0.13 -22.17
C SER A 116 -1.33 0.63 -20.84
N HIS A 117 -1.43 -0.25 -19.84
CA HIS A 117 -1.82 0.11 -18.47
C HIS A 117 -0.86 1.13 -17.84
N PHE A 118 0.46 1.06 -18.12
CA PHE A 118 1.42 2.09 -17.71
C PHE A 118 1.03 3.47 -18.24
N PHE A 119 0.67 3.55 -19.52
CA PHE A 119 0.26 4.81 -20.15
C PHE A 119 -1.16 5.24 -19.76
N ALA A 120 -2.03 4.31 -19.37
CA ALA A 120 -3.30 4.64 -18.72
C ALA A 120 -3.09 5.33 -17.36
N PHE A 121 -2.11 4.87 -16.57
CA PHE A 121 -1.69 5.56 -15.34
C PHE A 121 -1.03 6.92 -15.65
N ALA A 122 -0.20 7.00 -16.69
CA ALA A 122 0.38 8.27 -17.15
C ALA A 122 -0.71 9.31 -17.45
N ASN A 123 -1.81 8.92 -18.11
CA ASN A 123 -2.96 9.80 -18.35
C ASN A 123 -3.56 10.34 -17.05
N LEU A 124 -3.69 9.55 -15.98
CA LEU A 124 -4.17 10.06 -14.69
C LEU A 124 -3.23 11.11 -14.11
N LEU A 125 -1.91 10.94 -14.24
CA LEU A 125 -0.92 11.90 -13.74
C LEU A 125 -1.03 13.23 -14.48
N ILE A 126 -0.98 13.20 -15.81
CA ILE A 126 -0.99 14.44 -16.59
C ILE A 126 -2.35 15.15 -16.48
N HIS A 127 -3.45 14.41 -16.37
CA HIS A 127 -4.77 15.01 -16.14
C HIS A 127 -4.93 15.59 -14.74
N THR A 128 -4.10 15.17 -13.78
CA THR A 128 -4.08 15.76 -12.44
C THR A 128 -3.49 17.16 -12.45
N VAL A 129 -2.40 17.39 -13.19
CA VAL A 129 -1.65 18.65 -13.13
C VAL A 129 -1.79 19.55 -14.35
N PHE A 130 -2.33 19.05 -15.47
CA PHE A 130 -2.55 19.82 -16.68
C PHE A 130 -4.03 19.82 -17.08
N TYR A 131 -4.60 21.01 -17.21
CA TYR A 131 -5.84 21.27 -17.93
C TYR A 131 -5.74 22.66 -18.54
N THR A 132 -5.25 22.75 -19.78
CA THR A 132 -5.22 24.04 -20.49
C THR A 132 -6.64 24.53 -20.77
N SER A 133 -6.95 25.76 -20.33
CA SER A 133 -8.27 26.35 -20.56
C SER A 133 -8.53 26.53 -22.04
N HIS A 134 -9.74 26.20 -22.50
CA HIS A 134 -10.14 26.42 -23.90
C HIS A 134 -10.44 27.89 -24.21
N ALA A 135 -10.69 28.71 -23.18
CA ALA A 135 -10.94 30.15 -23.34
C ALA A 135 -9.63 30.95 -23.42
N ASP A 136 -8.61 30.52 -22.67
CA ASP A 136 -7.30 31.15 -22.63
C ASP A 136 -6.21 30.09 -22.44
N TRP A 137 -5.45 29.81 -23.50
CA TRP A 137 -4.40 28.79 -23.46
C TRP A 137 -3.27 29.10 -22.47
N SER A 138 -3.17 30.33 -21.96
CA SER A 138 -2.18 30.65 -20.93
C SER A 138 -2.53 30.09 -19.56
N ILE A 139 -3.79 29.74 -19.31
CA ILE A 139 -4.32 29.32 -18.01
C ILE A 139 -4.36 27.79 -17.88
N ASN A 140 -3.91 27.32 -16.72
CA ASN A 140 -4.12 25.95 -16.26
C ASN A 140 -5.35 25.90 -15.33
N ASP A 141 -6.44 25.30 -15.80
CA ASP A 141 -7.63 25.07 -14.99
C ASP A 141 -7.39 23.99 -13.92
N ALA A 142 -6.37 23.14 -14.04
CA ALA A 142 -5.95 22.22 -12.99
C ALA A 142 -5.03 22.92 -11.99
N ASN A 143 -4.93 22.38 -10.77
CA ASN A 143 -3.87 22.78 -9.86
C ASN A 143 -2.56 22.06 -10.22
N SER A 144 -1.41 22.59 -9.81
CA SER A 144 -0.09 22.08 -10.18
C SER A 144 0.45 20.98 -9.25
N TYR A 145 -0.43 20.32 -8.50
CA TYR A 145 -0.07 19.31 -7.50
C TYR A 145 -0.68 17.96 -7.85
N LEU A 146 0.03 16.89 -7.51
CA LEU A 146 -0.42 15.52 -7.71
C LEU A 146 -1.49 15.14 -6.67
N ASP A 147 -2.64 15.81 -6.67
CA ASP A 147 -3.64 15.72 -5.60
C ASP A 147 -4.82 14.76 -5.89
N LEU A 148 -4.72 14.02 -6.99
CA LEU A 148 -5.77 13.16 -7.53
C LEU A 148 -7.03 13.95 -7.93
N GLY A 149 -6.85 15.19 -8.41
CA GLY A 149 -7.89 16.08 -8.94
C GLY A 149 -8.87 15.45 -9.94
N PRO A 150 -8.50 14.46 -10.79
CA PRO A 150 -9.47 13.81 -11.66
C PRO A 150 -10.58 13.10 -10.88
N LEU A 151 -10.27 12.56 -9.70
CA LEU A 151 -11.25 11.94 -8.80
C LEU A 151 -12.06 13.00 -8.04
N TYR A 152 -11.36 13.90 -7.35
CA TYR A 152 -11.97 14.80 -6.36
C TYR A 152 -12.49 16.11 -6.93
N GLY A 153 -12.00 16.54 -8.09
CA GLY A 153 -12.30 17.85 -8.66
C GLY A 153 -11.34 18.94 -8.19
N ARG A 154 -11.52 20.11 -8.77
CA ARG A 154 -10.61 21.27 -8.61
C ARG A 154 -11.30 22.53 -8.08
N SER A 155 -12.55 22.40 -7.67
CA SER A 155 -13.36 23.45 -7.05
C SER A 155 -14.24 22.83 -5.98
N GLU A 156 -14.70 23.63 -5.00
CA GLU A 156 -15.60 23.14 -3.95
C GLU A 156 -16.90 22.58 -4.54
N GLU A 157 -17.39 23.14 -5.65
CA GLU A 157 -18.57 22.62 -6.36
C GLU A 157 -18.33 21.21 -6.91
N GLN A 158 -17.19 20.98 -7.56
CA GLN A 158 -16.84 19.65 -8.08
C GLN A 158 -16.55 18.64 -6.96
N VAL A 159 -15.88 19.08 -5.88
CA VAL A 159 -15.68 18.23 -4.70
C VAL A 159 -17.02 17.82 -4.10
N ASN A 160 -17.95 18.76 -3.96
CA ASN A 160 -19.27 18.46 -3.39
C ASN A 160 -20.14 17.61 -4.32
N SER A 161 -19.97 17.69 -5.65
CA SER A 161 -20.76 16.88 -6.59
C SER A 161 -20.46 15.38 -6.47
N VAL A 162 -19.24 15.00 -6.08
CA VAL A 162 -18.86 13.59 -5.85
C VAL A 162 -19.16 13.10 -4.43
N ARG A 163 -19.38 13.97 -3.45
CA ARG A 163 -19.57 13.60 -2.03
C ARG A 163 -21.00 13.16 -1.71
N ARG A 164 -21.13 12.25 -0.74
CA ARG A 164 -22.44 11.82 -0.20
C ARG A 164 -23.02 12.77 0.86
N LEU A 165 -22.15 13.48 1.61
CA LEU A 165 -22.55 14.47 2.62
C LEU A 165 -23.51 13.93 3.70
N ASP A 166 -23.36 12.65 4.07
CA ASP A 166 -24.25 11.94 4.99
C ASP A 166 -23.61 11.63 6.35
N GLY A 167 -22.38 12.12 6.60
CA GLY A 167 -21.61 11.88 7.82
C GLY A 167 -20.62 10.73 7.69
N SER A 168 -20.65 9.99 6.57
CA SER A 168 -19.69 8.92 6.29
C SER A 168 -18.37 9.43 5.72
N GLY A 169 -18.34 10.65 5.19
CA GLY A 169 -17.18 11.19 4.47
C GLY A 169 -16.90 10.50 3.13
N LYS A 170 -17.82 9.66 2.64
CA LYS A 170 -17.70 8.91 1.38
C LYS A 170 -18.02 9.76 0.14
N ILE A 171 -17.55 9.28 -1.00
CA ILE A 171 -17.99 9.70 -2.33
C ILE A 171 -19.01 8.71 -2.91
N TRP A 172 -19.76 9.13 -3.92
CA TRP A 172 -20.65 8.23 -4.66
C TRP A 172 -19.84 7.10 -5.33
N ASN A 173 -20.40 5.89 -5.31
CA ASN A 173 -19.73 4.71 -5.84
C ASN A 173 -19.33 4.92 -7.29
N ASP A 174 -18.06 4.64 -7.58
CA ASP A 174 -17.47 4.68 -8.92
C ASP A 174 -17.76 6.00 -9.68
N THR A 175 -17.72 7.11 -8.96
CA THR A 175 -17.81 8.47 -9.53
C THR A 175 -16.48 9.20 -9.48
N PHE A 176 -16.34 10.21 -10.35
CA PHE A 176 -15.18 11.10 -10.43
C PHE A 176 -15.59 12.44 -11.04
N ALA A 177 -14.73 13.45 -10.90
CA ALA A 177 -15.07 14.84 -11.21
C ALA A 177 -14.59 15.35 -12.58
N ASP A 178 -13.58 14.72 -13.19
CA ASP A 178 -13.02 15.19 -14.47
C ASP A 178 -13.65 14.49 -15.69
N PRO A 179 -14.48 15.22 -16.48
CA PRO A 179 -15.21 14.62 -17.62
C PRO A 179 -14.29 14.23 -18.79
N ARG A 180 -13.05 14.75 -18.86
CA ARG A 180 -12.12 14.44 -19.97
C ARG A 180 -11.84 12.94 -20.08
N LEU A 181 -11.86 12.23 -18.95
CA LEU A 181 -11.55 10.80 -18.87
C LEU A 181 -12.64 9.93 -19.51
N LEU A 182 -13.87 10.45 -19.69
CA LEU A 182 -14.96 9.74 -20.37
C LEU A 182 -14.65 9.51 -21.85
N SER A 183 -13.76 10.34 -22.42
CA SER A 183 -13.36 10.27 -23.83
C SER A 183 -11.93 9.72 -24.00
N MET A 184 -11.45 8.97 -23.02
CA MET A 184 -10.17 8.25 -23.05
C MET A 184 -10.37 6.74 -23.16
N PRO A 185 -9.32 5.98 -23.53
CA PRO A 185 -9.36 4.53 -23.45
C PRO A 185 -9.91 4.06 -22.08
N PRO A 186 -10.82 3.08 -22.03
CA PRO A 186 -11.56 2.75 -20.80
C PRO A 186 -10.68 2.32 -19.62
N SER A 187 -9.46 1.86 -19.87
CA SER A 187 -8.48 1.53 -18.82
C SER A 187 -8.14 2.71 -17.91
N VAL A 188 -8.16 3.95 -18.43
CA VAL A 188 -7.93 5.17 -17.64
C VAL A 188 -9.06 5.36 -16.62
N GLY A 189 -10.31 5.24 -17.06
CA GLY A 189 -11.48 5.32 -16.18
C GLY A 189 -11.49 4.18 -15.16
N ALA A 190 -11.26 2.94 -15.61
CA ALA A 190 -11.21 1.75 -14.75
C ALA A 190 -10.16 1.89 -13.63
N LEU A 191 -9.00 2.45 -13.93
CA LEU A 191 -7.94 2.70 -12.94
C LEU A 191 -8.34 3.78 -11.94
N LEU A 192 -9.01 4.85 -12.38
CA LEU A 192 -9.54 5.87 -11.47
C LEU A 192 -10.64 5.32 -10.55
N ILE A 193 -11.45 4.37 -11.04
CA ILE A 193 -12.44 3.67 -10.22
C ILE A 193 -11.78 2.93 -9.05
N ILE A 194 -10.59 2.33 -9.23
CA ILE A 194 -9.86 1.70 -8.12
C ILE A 194 -9.55 2.71 -7.00
N PHE A 195 -9.13 3.93 -7.35
CA PHE A 195 -8.92 4.99 -6.36
C PHE A 195 -10.23 5.52 -5.76
N SER A 196 -11.32 5.56 -6.53
CA SER A 196 -12.66 5.92 -6.04
C SER A 196 -13.12 4.95 -4.95
N ARG A 197 -13.02 3.65 -5.22
CA ARG A 197 -13.32 2.57 -4.25
C ARG A 197 -12.40 2.63 -3.04
N ASN A 198 -11.12 2.94 -3.23
CA ASN A 198 -10.17 3.07 -2.13
C ASN A 198 -10.52 4.22 -1.17
N HIS A 199 -11.01 5.36 -1.66
CA HIS A 199 -11.49 6.42 -0.79
C HIS A 199 -12.64 5.94 0.12
N ASN A 200 -13.63 5.25 -0.44
CA ASN A 200 -14.76 4.74 0.34
C ASN A 200 -14.33 3.67 1.35
N HIS A 201 -13.39 2.79 0.97
CA HIS A 201 -12.78 1.83 1.89
C HIS A 201 -12.07 2.53 3.06
N ILE A 202 -11.30 3.59 2.78
CA ILE A 202 -10.59 4.37 3.80
C ILE A 202 -11.58 5.05 4.75
N ALA A 203 -12.63 5.68 4.22
CA ALA A 203 -13.66 6.32 5.03
C ALA A 203 -14.37 5.33 5.97
N ASP A 204 -14.74 4.15 5.46
CA ASP A 204 -15.30 3.07 6.28
C ASP A 204 -14.34 2.61 7.37
N LYS A 205 -13.06 2.44 7.04
CA LYS A 205 -12.04 2.04 8.01
C LYS A 205 -11.85 3.07 9.09
N MET A 206 -11.75 4.35 8.75
CA MET A 206 -11.63 5.44 9.73
C MET A 206 -12.83 5.47 10.69
N LEU A 207 -14.04 5.30 10.16
CA LEU A 207 -15.25 5.26 10.98
C LEU A 207 -15.30 4.03 11.88
N SER A 208 -14.93 2.85 11.36
CA SER A 208 -14.93 1.60 12.13
C SER A 208 -13.86 1.57 13.23
N ILE A 209 -12.65 2.06 12.93
CA ILE A 209 -11.52 2.10 13.86
C ILE A 209 -11.75 3.19 14.91
N ASN A 210 -12.22 4.37 14.48
CA ASN A 210 -12.48 5.53 15.32
C ASN A 210 -11.34 5.78 16.33
N GLU A 211 -10.10 5.88 15.82
CA GLU A 211 -8.85 5.85 16.63
C GLU A 211 -8.83 6.85 17.80
N LYS A 212 -9.55 7.97 17.67
CA LYS A 212 -9.65 9.02 18.69
C LYS A 212 -10.98 9.01 19.45
N SER A 213 -11.86 8.06 19.17
CA SER A 213 -13.22 7.94 19.71
C SER A 213 -14.06 9.22 19.55
N THR A 214 -13.86 9.95 18.45
CA THR A 214 -14.54 11.22 18.15
C THR A 214 -15.71 11.09 17.18
N PHE A 215 -15.80 9.98 16.44
CA PHE A 215 -16.86 9.78 15.46
C PHE A 215 -18.13 9.20 16.09
N LEU A 216 -19.27 9.70 15.64
CA LEU A 216 -20.61 9.26 15.96
C LEU A 216 -21.04 8.13 15.01
N PRO A 217 -21.83 7.16 15.48
CA PRO A 217 -22.43 6.15 14.64
C PRO A 217 -23.41 6.78 13.63
N LEU A 218 -23.50 6.20 12.45
CA LEU A 218 -24.45 6.60 11.41
C LEU A 218 -25.81 5.90 11.62
N PRO A 219 -26.95 6.54 11.28
CA PRO A 219 -27.08 7.92 10.78
C PRO A 219 -26.99 8.97 11.90
N ILE A 220 -26.45 10.14 11.58
CA ILE A 220 -26.34 11.27 12.54
C ILE A 220 -27.56 12.19 12.40
N ALA A 221 -28.27 12.40 13.51
CA ALA A 221 -29.46 13.24 13.55
C ALA A 221 -29.15 14.74 13.48
N ASP A 222 -28.13 15.22 14.21
CA ASP A 222 -27.74 16.64 14.22
C ASP A 222 -27.04 17.04 12.90
N PRO A 223 -27.59 17.98 12.12
CA PRO A 223 -26.97 18.41 10.85
C PRO A 223 -25.57 19.00 11.03
N THR A 224 -25.30 19.69 12.14
CA THR A 224 -23.99 20.33 12.36
C THR A 224 -22.92 19.28 12.62
N ALA A 225 -23.19 18.34 13.53
CA ALA A 225 -22.31 17.19 13.78
C ALA A 225 -22.13 16.32 12.53
N LYS A 226 -23.20 16.10 11.75
CA LYS A 226 -23.13 15.35 10.49
C LYS A 226 -22.18 15.99 9.50
N THR A 227 -22.30 17.29 9.24
CA THR A 227 -21.40 18.03 8.35
C THR A 227 -19.96 18.02 8.86
N ALA A 228 -19.76 18.28 10.16
CA ALA A 228 -18.42 18.29 10.76
C ALA A 228 -17.74 16.92 10.67
N GLN A 229 -18.46 15.82 10.92
CA GLN A 229 -17.92 14.48 10.77
C GLN A 229 -17.67 14.12 9.29
N ASP A 230 -18.58 14.47 8.38
CA ASP A 230 -18.39 14.21 6.95
C ASP A 230 -17.15 14.91 6.42
N ASP A 231 -16.96 16.18 6.75
CA ASP A 231 -15.77 16.97 6.39
C ASP A 231 -14.49 16.39 7.02
N GLU A 232 -14.53 16.02 8.29
CA GLU A 232 -13.40 15.42 9.02
C GLU A 232 -12.95 14.10 8.38
N ILE A 233 -13.89 13.18 8.08
CA ILE A 233 -13.60 11.88 7.47
C ILE A 233 -13.20 12.05 6.00
N PHE A 234 -13.93 12.85 5.21
CA PHE A 234 -13.65 13.05 3.79
C PHE A 234 -12.24 13.60 3.56
N ASN A 235 -11.87 14.67 4.28
CA ASN A 235 -10.56 15.30 4.09
C ASN A 235 -9.42 14.38 4.53
N ARG A 236 -9.61 13.63 5.60
CA ARG A 236 -8.62 12.66 6.07
C ARG A 236 -8.49 11.47 5.11
N ALA A 237 -9.61 10.95 4.61
CA ALA A 237 -9.63 9.89 3.62
C ALA A 237 -8.99 10.32 2.30
N ARG A 238 -9.21 11.57 1.86
CA ARG A 238 -8.52 12.18 0.72
C ARG A 238 -7.01 12.23 0.94
N LEU A 239 -6.52 12.64 2.11
CA LEU A 239 -5.08 12.64 2.42
C LEU A 239 -4.46 11.24 2.28
N VAL A 240 -5.11 10.22 2.86
CA VAL A 240 -4.62 8.83 2.78
C VAL A 240 -4.68 8.30 1.34
N ASN A 241 -5.76 8.57 0.59
CA ASN A 241 -5.89 8.08 -0.78
C ASN A 241 -4.90 8.75 -1.74
N THR A 242 -4.65 10.05 -1.58
CA THR A 242 -3.60 10.74 -2.33
C THR A 242 -2.21 10.21 -1.94
N ALA A 243 -1.98 9.83 -0.67
CA ALA A 243 -0.73 9.16 -0.28
C ALA A 243 -0.56 7.79 -0.98
N PHE A 244 -1.63 7.00 -1.14
CA PHE A 244 -1.61 5.79 -1.98
C PHE A 244 -1.23 6.12 -3.42
N PHE A 245 -1.87 7.12 -4.03
CA PHE A 245 -1.54 7.56 -5.38
C PHE A 245 -0.06 7.93 -5.51
N MET A 246 0.53 8.59 -4.50
CA MET A 246 1.95 8.92 -4.50
C MET A 246 2.86 7.72 -4.40
N GLN A 247 2.50 6.75 -3.57
CA GLN A 247 3.30 5.55 -3.50
C GLN A 247 3.22 4.77 -4.81
N VAL A 248 2.08 4.75 -5.52
CA VAL A 248 2.02 4.17 -6.86
C VAL A 248 2.95 4.91 -7.83
N ILE A 249 3.01 6.24 -7.76
CA ILE A 249 3.93 7.04 -8.57
C ILE A 249 5.39 6.69 -8.29
N VAL A 250 5.81 6.71 -7.02
CA VAL A 250 7.22 6.51 -6.65
C VAL A 250 7.64 5.05 -6.80
N ARG A 251 6.76 4.11 -6.44
CA ARG A 251 7.11 2.69 -6.32
C ARG A 251 6.82 1.90 -7.59
N ASP A 252 5.68 2.10 -8.24
CA ASP A 252 5.34 1.38 -9.47
C ASP A 252 5.82 2.17 -10.69
N TYR A 253 5.34 3.40 -10.85
CA TYR A 253 5.50 4.17 -12.08
C TYR A 253 6.95 4.59 -12.32
N ILE A 254 7.57 5.33 -11.39
CA ILE A 254 9.00 5.69 -11.46
C ILE A 254 9.88 4.44 -11.39
N GLY A 255 9.46 3.42 -10.63
CA GLY A 255 10.13 2.13 -10.56
C GLY A 255 10.31 1.50 -11.95
N VAL A 256 9.24 1.49 -12.73
CA VAL A 256 9.23 0.98 -14.11
C VAL A 256 9.96 1.92 -15.06
N ILE A 257 9.85 3.25 -14.93
CA ILE A 257 10.61 4.23 -15.73
C ILE A 257 12.12 3.99 -15.63
N LEU A 258 12.61 3.66 -14.43
CA LEU A 258 14.02 3.39 -14.16
C LEU A 258 14.43 1.93 -14.42
N GLY A 259 13.49 1.07 -14.83
CA GLY A 259 13.72 -0.36 -15.08
C GLY A 259 13.95 -1.20 -13.82
N LEU A 260 13.57 -0.70 -12.63
CA LEU A 260 13.86 -1.35 -11.34
C LEU A 260 13.02 -2.59 -11.10
N VAL A 261 11.77 -2.61 -11.60
CA VAL A 261 10.88 -3.79 -11.53
C VAL A 261 11.45 -4.93 -12.37
N ARG A 262 11.85 -4.63 -13.62
CA ARG A 262 12.57 -5.57 -14.51
C ARG A 262 13.83 -6.14 -13.86
N ASP A 263 14.56 -5.30 -13.14
CA ASP A 263 15.81 -5.68 -12.49
C ASP A 263 15.57 -6.39 -11.12
N GLY A 264 14.32 -6.68 -10.74
CA GLY A 264 13.97 -7.35 -9.48
C GLY A 264 14.31 -6.54 -8.22
N SER A 265 14.41 -5.22 -8.34
CA SER A 265 14.91 -4.34 -7.28
C SER A 265 13.77 -3.66 -6.53
N THR A 266 13.77 -3.75 -5.20
CA THR A 266 12.84 -3.00 -4.31
C THR A 266 13.33 -1.59 -4.01
N TRP A 267 14.56 -1.23 -4.38
CA TRP A 267 15.12 0.10 -4.16
C TRP A 267 14.33 1.14 -4.96
N ARG A 268 14.09 2.32 -4.38
CA ARG A 268 13.50 3.47 -5.07
C ARG A 268 14.22 4.73 -4.60
N LEU A 269 14.32 5.71 -5.49
CA LEU A 269 14.70 7.07 -5.14
C LEU A 269 13.59 7.66 -4.27
N ASN A 270 13.93 8.18 -3.08
CA ASN A 270 12.94 8.72 -2.14
C ASN A 270 12.95 10.26 -2.12
N PRO A 271 12.16 10.94 -2.99
CA PRO A 271 12.05 12.39 -2.96
C PRO A 271 11.44 12.95 -1.68
N LEU A 272 10.77 12.12 -0.89
CA LEU A 272 9.99 12.53 0.27
C LEU A 272 10.84 12.64 1.55
N GLU A 273 12.00 11.96 1.57
CA GLU A 273 12.87 11.90 2.75
C GLU A 273 13.41 13.28 3.12
N PHE A 274 13.51 13.50 4.43
CA PHE A 274 14.26 14.62 4.98
C PHE A 274 15.74 14.44 4.63
N ALA A 275 16.33 15.45 4.00
CA ALA A 275 17.72 15.40 3.57
C ALA A 275 18.44 16.72 3.88
N ARG A 276 19.74 16.60 4.14
CA ARG A 276 20.66 17.73 4.33
C ARG A 276 21.80 17.64 3.34
N ASP A 277 22.27 18.79 2.89
CA ASP A 277 23.49 18.93 2.10
C ASP A 277 24.74 18.72 2.98
N PHE A 278 25.91 18.61 2.36
CA PHE A 278 27.19 18.39 3.08
C PHE A 278 27.56 19.51 4.05
N ASP A 279 27.06 20.72 3.81
CA ASP A 279 27.22 21.90 4.68
C ASP A 279 26.17 21.97 5.80
N HIS A 280 25.38 20.90 5.99
CA HIS A 280 24.25 20.78 6.91
C HIS A 280 23.03 21.66 6.60
N SER A 281 23.02 22.39 5.48
CA SER A 281 21.82 23.09 5.01
C SER A 281 20.69 22.11 4.69
N LEU A 282 19.45 22.56 4.83
CA LEU A 282 18.28 21.75 4.51
C LEU A 282 18.11 21.70 3.00
N ILE A 283 17.94 20.51 2.43
CA ILE A 283 17.43 20.39 1.06
C ILE A 283 15.93 20.71 1.13
N PRO A 284 15.43 21.78 0.48
CA PRO A 284 14.06 22.22 0.67
C PRO A 284 13.03 21.16 0.29
N ARG A 285 11.84 21.21 0.92
CA ARG A 285 10.68 20.34 0.64
C ARG A 285 9.40 21.05 1.06
N GLY A 286 8.31 20.80 0.35
CA GLY A 286 7.01 21.43 0.63
C GLY A 286 6.95 22.92 0.27
N GLU A 287 7.82 23.41 -0.62
CA GLU A 287 7.87 24.82 -1.03
C GLU A 287 6.88 25.17 -2.16
N GLY A 288 6.05 24.22 -2.57
CA GLY A 288 5.06 24.37 -3.63
C GLY A 288 5.61 24.09 -5.04
N ASN A 289 4.69 24.03 -6.00
CA ASN A 289 5.00 23.72 -7.39
C ASN A 289 4.10 24.51 -8.36
N VAL A 290 4.62 24.82 -9.55
CA VAL A 290 3.82 25.28 -10.70
C VAL A 290 4.35 24.57 -11.94
N VAL A 291 3.47 23.87 -12.66
CA VAL A 291 3.86 23.18 -13.89
C VAL A 291 4.09 24.18 -15.02
N SER A 292 5.03 23.86 -15.92
CA SER A 292 5.42 24.73 -17.03
C SER A 292 4.88 24.27 -18.38
N ILE A 293 4.92 25.16 -19.36
CA ILE A 293 4.57 24.82 -20.76
C ILE A 293 5.52 23.78 -21.37
N GLU A 294 6.79 23.78 -21.00
CA GLU A 294 7.78 22.85 -21.53
C GLU A 294 7.46 21.42 -21.06
N PHE A 295 7.09 21.27 -19.78
CA PHE A 295 6.65 19.99 -19.25
C PHE A 295 5.29 19.56 -19.80
N ASN A 296 4.36 20.50 -20.07
CA ASN A 296 3.11 20.18 -20.77
C ASN A 296 3.38 19.53 -22.14
N LEU A 297 4.31 20.08 -22.93
CA LEU A 297 4.69 19.51 -24.23
C LEU A 297 5.46 18.18 -24.07
N LEU A 298 6.36 18.10 -23.08
CA LEU A 298 7.18 16.92 -22.82
C LEU A 298 6.37 15.67 -22.50
N TYR A 299 5.23 15.81 -21.81
CA TYR A 299 4.39 14.67 -21.40
C TYR A 299 3.43 14.15 -22.48
N ARG A 300 3.46 14.68 -23.71
CA ARG A 300 2.56 14.24 -24.80
C ARG A 300 3.07 12.98 -25.50
N TRP A 301 3.05 11.84 -24.83
CA TRP A 301 3.64 10.59 -25.33
C TRP A 301 2.75 9.82 -26.30
N HIS A 302 2.11 10.51 -27.25
CA HIS A 302 1.16 9.89 -28.19
C HIS A 302 1.79 8.80 -29.07
N ALA A 303 3.11 8.84 -29.28
CA ALA A 303 3.84 7.77 -29.96
C ALA A 303 3.69 6.40 -29.27
N CYS A 304 3.47 6.39 -27.96
CA CYS A 304 3.37 5.17 -27.15
C CYS A 304 1.98 4.53 -27.12
N THR A 305 0.99 5.14 -27.79
CA THR A 305 -0.37 4.60 -27.88
C THR A 305 -0.35 3.16 -28.41
N SER A 306 -0.91 2.22 -27.66
CA SER A 306 -0.95 0.80 -28.02
C SER A 306 -1.77 0.55 -29.29
N GLN A 307 -1.64 -0.63 -29.89
CA GLN A 307 -2.48 -1.00 -31.03
C GLN A 307 -3.97 -1.01 -30.65
N GLN A 308 -4.30 -1.54 -29.46
CA GLN A 308 -5.67 -1.58 -28.96
C GLN A 308 -6.25 -0.18 -28.74
N ASP A 309 -5.49 0.71 -28.09
CA ASP A 309 -5.94 2.07 -27.83
C ASP A 309 -6.06 2.88 -29.14
N THR A 310 -5.16 2.63 -30.10
CA THR A 310 -5.27 3.20 -31.45
C THR A 310 -6.58 2.80 -32.10
N SER A 311 -6.91 1.51 -32.12
CA SER A 311 -8.17 1.01 -32.67
C SER A 311 -9.39 1.55 -31.94
N TRP A 312 -9.31 1.73 -30.62
CA TRP A 312 -10.37 2.37 -29.85
C TRP A 312 -10.57 3.83 -30.26
N THR A 313 -9.49 4.62 -30.37
CA THR A 313 -9.54 6.02 -30.79
C THR A 313 -10.09 6.15 -32.21
N GLU A 314 -9.70 5.27 -33.13
CA GLU A 314 -10.26 5.22 -34.49
C GLU A 314 -11.77 4.98 -34.49
N GLN A 315 -12.27 4.11 -33.62
CA GLN A 315 -13.73 3.88 -33.49
C GLN A 315 -14.46 5.10 -32.96
N VAL A 316 -13.88 5.82 -32.00
CA VAL A 316 -14.43 7.09 -31.51
C VAL A 316 -14.46 8.13 -32.62
N PHE A 317 -13.35 8.31 -33.34
CA PHE A 317 -13.27 9.27 -34.45
C PHE A 317 -14.23 8.92 -35.59
N LYS A 318 -14.39 7.64 -35.95
CA LYS A 318 -15.39 7.20 -36.96
C LYS A 318 -16.82 7.58 -36.58
N LYS A 319 -17.15 7.56 -35.29
CA LYS A 319 -18.47 7.99 -34.80
C LYS A 319 -18.63 9.52 -34.86
N LEU A 320 -17.57 10.26 -34.54
CA LEU A 320 -17.59 11.73 -34.54
C LEU A 320 -17.55 12.33 -35.96
N PHE A 321 -16.84 11.69 -36.89
CA PHE A 321 -16.59 12.17 -38.25
C PHE A 321 -16.92 11.09 -39.29
N PRO A 322 -18.20 10.71 -39.45
CA PRO A 322 -18.59 9.62 -40.33
C PRO A 322 -18.21 9.92 -41.79
N GLY A 323 -17.54 8.96 -42.44
CA GLY A 323 -17.17 9.03 -43.85
C GLY A 323 -15.97 9.94 -44.17
N LYS A 324 -15.25 10.45 -43.16
CA LYS A 324 -14.03 11.22 -43.33
C LYS A 324 -12.80 10.39 -42.99
N GLU A 325 -11.77 10.55 -43.81
CA GLU A 325 -10.42 10.08 -43.49
C GLU A 325 -9.72 11.05 -42.51
N TRP A 326 -8.68 10.57 -41.81
CA TRP A 326 -8.04 11.31 -40.71
C TRP A 326 -7.41 12.64 -41.14
N ASP A 327 -6.90 12.70 -42.37
CA ASP A 327 -6.27 13.88 -42.97
C ASP A 327 -7.29 14.94 -43.44
N GLN A 328 -8.56 14.56 -43.57
CA GLN A 328 -9.66 15.44 -43.97
C GLN A 328 -10.34 16.14 -42.78
N ILE A 329 -9.98 15.81 -41.55
CA ILE A 329 -10.54 16.43 -40.34
C ILE A 329 -9.77 17.72 -40.05
N THR A 330 -10.48 18.85 -40.17
CA THR A 330 -9.89 20.17 -39.84
C THR A 330 -9.93 20.45 -38.34
N VAL A 331 -9.05 21.34 -37.86
CA VAL A 331 -9.01 21.77 -36.44
C VAL A 331 -10.36 22.36 -36.00
N ALA A 332 -10.97 23.20 -36.84
CA ALA A 332 -12.26 23.84 -36.51
C ALA A 332 -13.39 22.80 -36.38
N GLU A 333 -13.46 21.83 -37.29
CA GLU A 333 -14.45 20.76 -37.21
C GLU A 333 -14.22 19.88 -35.98
N PHE A 334 -12.96 19.57 -35.68
CA PHE A 334 -12.61 18.81 -34.49
C PHE A 334 -13.04 19.53 -33.20
N GLN A 335 -12.75 20.82 -33.08
CA GLN A 335 -13.17 21.64 -31.92
C GLN A 335 -14.69 21.63 -31.73
N VAL A 336 -15.46 21.78 -32.81
CA VAL A 336 -16.94 21.77 -32.74
C VAL A 336 -17.46 20.38 -32.35
N ALA A 337 -16.93 19.32 -32.94
CA ALA A 337 -17.37 17.95 -32.67
C ALA A 337 -17.00 17.52 -31.24
N ALA A 338 -15.74 17.75 -30.83
CA ALA A 338 -15.25 17.46 -29.48
C ALA A 338 -16.03 18.26 -28.42
N GLY A 339 -16.24 19.55 -28.63
CA GLY A 339 -16.99 20.40 -27.69
C GLY A 339 -18.44 19.95 -27.47
N LYS A 340 -19.08 19.32 -28.47
CA LYS A 340 -20.43 18.75 -28.34
C LYS A 340 -20.44 17.36 -27.72
N ALA A 341 -19.49 16.51 -28.08
CA ALA A 341 -19.48 15.10 -27.70
C ALA A 341 -18.81 14.82 -26.35
N MET A 342 -17.91 15.70 -25.89
CA MET A 342 -17.08 15.47 -24.69
C MET A 342 -17.61 16.19 -23.42
N LEU A 343 -18.78 16.83 -23.49
CA LEU A 343 -19.44 17.43 -22.32
C LEU A 343 -20.57 16.52 -21.82
N PRO A 344 -20.36 15.76 -20.73
CA PRO A 344 -21.43 14.95 -20.14
C PRO A 344 -22.46 15.83 -19.43
N GLY A 345 -23.60 15.25 -19.05
CA GLY A 345 -24.58 15.93 -18.19
C GLY A 345 -24.01 16.28 -16.81
N PRO A 346 -24.66 17.15 -16.02
CA PRO A 346 -24.12 17.62 -14.74
C PRO A 346 -24.11 16.56 -13.62
N ASP A 347 -24.91 15.50 -13.74
CA ASP A 347 -24.98 14.44 -12.72
C ASP A 347 -23.86 13.42 -12.90
N VAL A 348 -22.81 13.54 -12.09
CA VAL A 348 -21.64 12.64 -12.08
C VAL A 348 -22.01 11.17 -11.82
N LYS A 349 -23.14 10.90 -11.17
CA LYS A 349 -23.62 9.53 -10.89
C LYS A 349 -24.17 8.84 -12.14
N ALA A 350 -24.51 9.61 -13.17
CA ALA A 350 -25.01 9.08 -14.44
C ALA A 350 -23.89 8.85 -15.47
N TRP A 351 -22.66 9.32 -15.18
CA TRP A 351 -21.56 9.22 -16.13
C TRP A 351 -21.12 7.77 -16.32
N THR A 352 -20.95 7.36 -17.57
CA THR A 352 -20.43 6.04 -17.95
C THR A 352 -19.30 6.19 -18.95
N PHE A 353 -18.44 5.17 -19.04
CA PHE A 353 -17.33 5.12 -19.99
C PHE A 353 -17.18 3.69 -20.52
N GLY A 354 -16.53 3.53 -21.67
CA GLY A 354 -16.28 2.20 -22.24
C GLY A 354 -17.54 1.36 -22.51
N GLY A 355 -18.71 1.99 -22.63
CA GLY A 355 -19.98 1.25 -22.78
C GLY A 355 -20.38 0.43 -21.55
N LEU A 356 -19.88 0.78 -20.36
CA LEU A 356 -20.28 0.15 -19.11
C LEU A 356 -21.62 0.68 -18.62
N ASP A 357 -22.38 -0.21 -17.98
CA ASP A 357 -23.61 0.11 -17.27
C ASP A 357 -23.36 0.14 -15.76
N ARG A 358 -24.10 0.99 -15.05
CA ARG A 358 -24.06 1.06 -13.58
C ARG A 358 -25.07 0.10 -12.97
N GLY A 359 -24.66 -0.57 -11.92
CA GLY A 359 -25.54 -1.38 -11.07
C GLY A 359 -26.47 -0.53 -10.21
N PRO A 360 -27.43 -1.15 -9.50
CA PRO A 360 -28.43 -0.45 -8.68
C PRO A 360 -27.84 0.40 -7.53
N ASP A 361 -26.65 0.05 -7.03
CA ASP A 361 -25.94 0.80 -5.99
C ASP A 361 -24.99 1.89 -6.55
N GLY A 362 -25.04 2.09 -7.88
CA GLY A 362 -24.23 3.06 -8.61
C GLY A 362 -22.83 2.57 -8.99
N SER A 363 -22.39 1.40 -8.55
CA SER A 363 -21.08 0.84 -8.92
C SER A 363 -21.07 0.20 -10.32
N PHE A 364 -19.89 0.06 -10.92
CA PHE A 364 -19.69 -0.79 -12.09
C PHE A 364 -19.38 -2.23 -11.64
N GLU A 365 -19.71 -3.20 -12.47
CA GLU A 365 -19.40 -4.61 -12.20
C GLU A 365 -17.88 -4.83 -12.13
N ASP A 366 -17.42 -5.56 -11.10
CA ASP A 366 -16.00 -5.85 -10.88
C ASP A 366 -15.37 -6.57 -12.08
N ALA A 367 -16.14 -7.42 -12.75
CA ALA A 367 -15.71 -8.15 -13.95
C ALA A 367 -15.25 -7.21 -15.06
N ASP A 368 -15.99 -6.13 -15.28
CA ASP A 368 -15.76 -5.20 -16.37
C ASP A 368 -14.54 -4.31 -16.09
N ILE A 369 -14.44 -3.82 -14.85
CA ILE A 369 -13.27 -3.05 -14.39
C ILE A 369 -12.02 -3.93 -14.47
N ALA A 370 -12.08 -5.17 -13.97
CA ALA A 370 -10.97 -6.11 -14.07
C ALA A 370 -10.59 -6.40 -15.52
N ASN A 371 -11.58 -6.61 -16.40
CA ASN A 371 -11.35 -6.90 -17.81
C ASN A 371 -10.60 -5.76 -18.53
N TYR A 372 -10.95 -4.50 -18.27
CA TYR A 372 -10.22 -3.37 -18.85
C TYR A 372 -8.79 -3.27 -18.35
N LEU A 373 -8.55 -3.46 -17.06
CA LEU A 373 -7.20 -3.39 -16.47
C LEU A 373 -6.32 -4.57 -16.92
N GLN A 374 -6.87 -5.78 -16.97
CA GLN A 374 -6.16 -6.97 -17.45
C GLN A 374 -5.82 -6.86 -18.94
N SER A 375 -6.77 -6.41 -19.77
CA SER A 375 -6.53 -6.19 -21.20
C SER A 375 -5.44 -5.14 -21.44
N ALA A 376 -5.46 -4.05 -20.67
CA ALA A 376 -4.41 -3.03 -20.76
C ALA A 376 -3.04 -3.54 -20.29
N THR A 377 -3.01 -4.53 -19.39
CA THR A 377 -1.78 -5.15 -18.90
C THR A 377 -1.16 -6.08 -19.97
N GLU A 378 -1.99 -6.81 -20.72
CA GLU A 378 -1.53 -7.66 -21.84
C GLU A 378 -1.16 -6.86 -23.10
N SER A 379 -1.81 -5.72 -23.34
CA SER A 379 -1.58 -4.90 -24.52
C SER A 379 -0.24 -4.19 -24.43
N ALA A 380 0.70 -4.50 -25.32
CA ALA A 380 1.97 -3.79 -25.39
C ALA A 380 1.75 -2.33 -25.79
N ALA A 381 2.37 -1.42 -25.05
CA ALA A 381 2.50 -0.04 -25.50
C ALA A 381 3.38 0.02 -26.77
N SER A 382 3.27 1.11 -27.52
CA SER A 382 4.18 1.36 -28.65
C SER A 382 5.50 1.96 -28.13
N ALA A 383 6.59 1.75 -28.85
CA ALA A 383 7.88 2.37 -28.58
C ALA A 383 7.84 3.88 -28.83
N PHE A 384 8.64 4.63 -28.07
CA PHE A 384 9.03 5.98 -28.49
C PHE A 384 9.87 5.86 -29.78
N LYS A 385 9.51 6.65 -30.80
CA LYS A 385 10.28 6.81 -32.03
C LYS A 385 9.74 7.98 -32.87
N ALA A 386 10.60 8.55 -33.71
CA ALA A 386 10.17 9.33 -34.87
C ALA A 386 9.23 8.49 -35.76
N ARG A 387 8.25 9.13 -36.41
CA ARG A 387 7.18 8.44 -37.16
C ARG A 387 6.51 7.35 -36.32
N GLY A 388 6.12 7.69 -35.09
CA GLY A 388 5.53 6.78 -34.11
C GLY A 388 4.10 7.09 -33.70
N ILE A 389 3.52 8.24 -34.08
CA ILE A 389 2.22 8.72 -33.60
C ILE A 389 1.08 8.25 -34.53
N PRO A 390 0.04 7.57 -34.02
CA PRO A 390 -1.07 7.10 -34.84
C PRO A 390 -1.68 8.19 -35.74
N SER A 391 -1.99 7.86 -36.99
CA SER A 391 -2.58 8.80 -37.96
C SER A 391 -3.90 9.41 -37.50
N VAL A 392 -4.69 8.67 -36.71
CA VAL A 392 -5.96 9.18 -36.13
C VAL A 392 -5.74 10.39 -35.20
N LEU A 393 -4.55 10.53 -34.59
CA LEU A 393 -4.21 11.66 -33.72
C LEU A 393 -3.68 12.87 -34.48
N ARG A 394 -3.64 12.85 -35.83
CA ARG A 394 -3.09 13.92 -36.67
C ARG A 394 -3.61 15.30 -36.31
N VAL A 395 -4.92 15.47 -36.19
CA VAL A 395 -5.53 16.77 -35.86
C VAL A 395 -5.14 17.27 -34.46
N ILE A 396 -4.96 16.34 -33.50
CA ILE A 396 -4.54 16.63 -32.13
C ILE A 396 -3.07 17.08 -32.12
N GLU A 397 -2.20 16.44 -32.90
CA GLU A 397 -0.79 16.82 -33.02
C GLU A 397 -0.61 18.18 -33.69
N ILE A 398 -1.39 18.47 -34.74
CA ILE A 398 -1.39 19.80 -35.38
C ILE A 398 -1.76 20.88 -34.35
N MET A 399 -2.86 20.68 -33.60
CA MET A 399 -3.23 21.58 -32.51
C MET A 399 -2.12 21.70 -31.46
N GLY A 400 -1.42 20.61 -31.18
CA GLY A 400 -0.35 20.60 -30.20
C GLY A 400 0.88 21.41 -30.60
N ILE A 401 1.31 21.29 -31.86
CA ILE A 401 2.39 22.08 -32.45
C ILE A 401 2.01 23.57 -32.43
N GLU A 402 0.83 23.91 -32.95
CA GLU A 402 0.35 25.29 -32.99
C GLU A 402 0.20 25.92 -31.60
N GLN A 403 -0.23 25.14 -30.61
CA GLN A 403 -0.27 25.60 -29.22
C GLN A 403 1.13 25.90 -28.67
N GLY A 404 2.13 25.06 -28.95
CA GLY A 404 3.52 25.32 -28.58
C GLY A 404 4.05 26.63 -29.18
N ARG A 405 3.72 26.89 -30.44
CA ARG A 405 4.04 28.15 -31.15
C ARG A 405 3.35 29.35 -30.50
N ALA A 406 2.05 29.23 -30.19
CA ALA A 406 1.28 30.29 -29.55
C ALA A 406 1.79 30.65 -28.14
N TRP A 407 2.28 29.67 -27.38
CA TRP A 407 2.95 29.91 -26.09
C TRP A 407 4.33 30.54 -26.22
N GLY A 408 4.91 30.55 -27.42
CA GLY A 408 6.29 30.93 -27.66
C GLY A 408 7.26 30.00 -26.93
N ALA A 409 7.00 28.68 -26.98
CA ALA A 409 7.88 27.67 -26.39
C ALA A 409 9.30 27.75 -26.97
N CYS A 410 10.29 27.31 -26.18
CA CYS A 410 11.69 27.31 -26.58
C CYS A 410 11.98 26.28 -27.70
N SER A 411 13.17 26.36 -28.30
CA SER A 411 13.65 25.30 -29.20
C SER A 411 14.13 24.08 -28.41
N LEU A 412 14.31 22.93 -29.10
CA LEU A 412 14.87 21.73 -28.48
C LEU A 412 16.24 22.01 -27.86
N ASN A 413 17.12 22.75 -28.55
CA ASN A 413 18.48 23.02 -28.08
C ASN A 413 18.52 23.98 -26.88
N GLU A 414 17.62 24.96 -26.82
CA GLU A 414 17.45 25.80 -25.64
C GLU A 414 17.01 24.98 -24.42
N PHE A 415 16.04 24.08 -24.60
CA PHE A 415 15.59 23.20 -23.52
C PHE A 415 16.68 22.23 -23.07
N ARG A 416 17.43 21.64 -24.01
CA ARG A 416 18.59 20.78 -23.70
C ARG A 416 19.61 21.51 -22.86
N LYS A 417 19.99 22.73 -23.26
CA LYS A 417 20.92 23.57 -22.49
C LYS A 417 20.39 23.85 -21.08
N PHE A 418 19.10 24.16 -20.95
CA PHE A 418 18.46 24.41 -19.66
C PHE A 418 18.56 23.21 -18.72
N VAL A 419 18.30 21.98 -19.19
CA VAL A 419 18.39 20.76 -18.36
C VAL A 419 19.82 20.19 -18.26
N GLY A 420 20.83 20.95 -18.68
CA GLY A 420 22.25 20.60 -18.58
C GLY A 420 22.75 19.58 -19.60
N LEU A 421 22.04 19.41 -20.72
CA LEU A 421 22.48 18.59 -21.85
C LEU A 421 23.22 19.43 -22.89
N ARG A 422 24.12 18.80 -23.66
CA ARG A 422 24.78 19.44 -24.81
C ARG A 422 23.74 19.69 -25.92
N PRO A 423 23.62 20.90 -26.46
CA PRO A 423 22.85 21.16 -27.68
C PRO A 423 23.31 20.26 -28.83
N TYR A 424 22.40 19.81 -29.68
CA TYR A 424 22.74 19.08 -30.90
C TYR A 424 23.41 20.02 -31.91
N GLU A 425 24.50 19.58 -32.55
CA GLU A 425 25.21 20.38 -33.55
C GLU A 425 24.66 20.18 -34.97
N SER A 426 23.88 19.12 -35.19
CA SER A 426 23.25 18.81 -36.47
C SER A 426 22.00 17.95 -36.30
N PHE A 427 21.16 17.88 -37.34
CA PHE A 427 20.00 16.99 -37.35
C PHE A 427 20.38 15.50 -37.30
N GLU A 428 21.52 15.11 -37.88
CA GLU A 428 22.02 13.73 -37.83
C GLU A 428 22.38 13.31 -36.40
N GLU A 429 22.89 14.25 -35.60
CA GLU A 429 23.15 14.01 -34.17
C GLU A 429 21.85 13.86 -33.36
N TRP A 430 20.80 14.59 -33.73
CA TRP A 430 19.49 14.50 -33.07
C TRP A 430 18.76 13.19 -33.37
N ASN A 431 18.81 12.75 -34.63
CA ASN A 431 18.26 11.47 -35.05
C ASN A 431 19.14 10.87 -36.16
N PRO A 432 19.78 9.70 -35.95
CA PRO A 432 20.73 9.14 -36.91
C PRO A 432 20.07 8.53 -38.17
N ASN A 433 18.74 8.47 -38.26
CA ASN A 433 18.07 7.93 -39.44
C ASN A 433 18.05 8.97 -40.58
N PRO A 434 18.66 8.68 -41.75
CA PRO A 434 18.73 9.61 -42.89
C PRO A 434 17.37 10.06 -43.41
N GLU A 435 16.35 9.21 -43.36
CA GLU A 435 15.01 9.63 -43.79
C GLU A 435 14.35 10.64 -42.86
N ILE A 436 14.76 10.67 -41.59
CA ILE A 436 14.22 11.57 -40.57
C ILE A 436 15.02 12.86 -40.53
N TYR A 437 16.35 12.79 -40.38
CA TYR A 437 17.16 13.99 -40.23
C TYR A 437 17.22 14.83 -41.51
N GLN A 438 17.22 14.21 -42.70
CA GLN A 438 17.20 14.97 -43.96
C GLN A 438 15.85 15.68 -44.15
N ALA A 439 14.76 15.03 -43.76
CA ALA A 439 13.44 15.64 -43.81
C ALA A 439 13.32 16.81 -42.83
N ALA A 440 13.83 16.66 -41.60
CA ALA A 440 13.87 17.75 -40.63
C ALA A 440 14.78 18.90 -41.08
N ALA A 441 15.95 18.60 -41.66
CA ALA A 441 16.84 19.61 -42.23
C ALA A 441 16.17 20.41 -43.36
N ASN A 442 15.40 19.75 -44.23
CA ASN A 442 14.64 20.43 -45.27
C ASN A 442 13.51 21.32 -44.71
N LEU A 443 12.90 20.94 -43.60
CA LEU A 443 11.80 21.70 -42.98
C LEU A 443 12.29 22.87 -42.14
N TYR A 444 13.33 22.69 -41.33
CA TYR A 444 13.79 23.65 -40.33
C TYR A 444 15.07 24.41 -40.71
N GLN A 445 15.85 23.89 -41.67
CA GLN A 445 17.11 24.43 -42.20
C GLN A 445 18.28 24.50 -41.20
N ASP A 446 18.00 24.83 -39.94
CA ASP A 446 18.96 24.93 -38.84
C ASP A 446 18.45 24.11 -37.64
N ILE A 447 19.34 23.37 -36.98
CA ILE A 447 19.00 22.53 -35.82
C ILE A 447 18.49 23.36 -34.64
N ASP A 448 18.94 24.61 -34.50
CA ASP A 448 18.47 25.51 -33.45
C ASP A 448 17.03 26.00 -33.67
N HIS A 449 16.49 25.85 -34.89
CA HIS A 449 15.08 26.15 -35.19
C HIS A 449 14.12 24.98 -34.90
N LEU A 450 14.64 23.81 -34.52
CA LEU A 450 13.80 22.65 -34.24
C LEU A 450 12.94 22.91 -32.99
N GLU A 451 11.62 22.92 -33.19
CA GLU A 451 10.62 23.18 -32.16
C GLU A 451 10.68 22.13 -31.04
N LEU A 452 10.43 22.53 -29.78
CA LEU A 452 10.50 21.63 -28.64
C LEU A 452 9.63 20.38 -28.79
N HIS A 453 8.34 20.53 -29.10
CA HIS A 453 7.41 19.39 -29.21
C HIS A 453 7.91 18.37 -30.25
N VAL A 454 8.21 18.83 -31.46
CA VAL A 454 8.65 17.98 -32.58
C VAL A 454 10.00 17.33 -32.27
N GLY A 455 10.94 18.13 -31.73
CA GLY A 455 12.26 17.67 -31.32
C GLY A 455 12.21 16.57 -30.28
N LEU A 456 11.32 16.68 -29.28
CA LEU A 456 11.14 15.65 -28.25
C LEU A 456 10.50 14.36 -28.81
N GLN A 457 9.51 14.47 -29.68
CA GLN A 457 8.79 13.29 -30.20
C GLN A 457 9.62 12.46 -31.19
N ALA A 458 10.53 13.08 -31.93
CA ALA A 458 11.34 12.43 -32.97
C ALA A 458 12.84 12.30 -32.63
N GLU A 459 13.27 12.61 -31.40
CA GLU A 459 14.63 12.36 -30.92
C GLU A 459 15.00 10.86 -30.96
N GLU A 460 16.29 10.54 -31.18
CA GLU A 460 16.80 9.18 -31.00
C GLU A 460 16.47 8.65 -29.60
N THR A 461 15.92 7.44 -29.53
CA THR A 461 15.41 6.85 -28.30
C THR A 461 16.40 5.91 -27.64
N LYS A 462 16.35 5.88 -26.30
CA LYS A 462 17.16 4.95 -25.52
C LYS A 462 16.69 3.52 -25.74
N VAL A 463 17.62 2.57 -25.66
CA VAL A 463 17.30 1.14 -25.57
C VAL A 463 17.18 0.70 -24.10
N PRO A 464 16.49 -0.42 -23.82
CA PRO A 464 16.41 -0.99 -22.48
C PRO A 464 17.81 -1.27 -21.91
N MET A 465 18.14 -0.61 -20.82
CA MET A 465 19.42 -0.78 -20.10
C MET A 465 19.21 -0.46 -18.61
N PRO A 466 20.15 -0.77 -17.71
CA PRO A 466 20.01 -0.42 -16.30
C PRO A 466 19.75 1.08 -16.12
N GLY A 467 18.69 1.44 -15.38
CA GLY A 467 18.27 2.84 -15.21
C GLY A 467 17.39 3.40 -16.34
N ALA A 468 17.11 2.63 -17.40
CA ALA A 468 16.25 3.01 -18.51
C ALA A 468 15.21 1.91 -18.80
N GLY A 469 14.02 2.10 -18.24
CA GLY A 469 12.83 1.27 -18.49
C GLY A 469 11.82 1.95 -19.41
N LEU A 470 11.62 3.28 -19.29
CA LEU A 470 10.71 4.05 -20.17
C LEU A 470 11.23 4.21 -21.60
N CYS A 471 12.55 4.15 -21.81
CA CYS A 471 13.17 4.21 -23.13
C CYS A 471 12.75 5.40 -24.04
N PRO A 472 12.59 6.65 -23.56
CA PRO A 472 12.29 7.77 -24.44
C PRO A 472 13.57 8.36 -25.04
N GLY A 473 13.45 9.48 -25.77
CA GLY A 473 14.59 10.30 -26.16
C GLY A 473 15.43 10.79 -24.96
N TYR A 474 16.71 11.09 -25.18
CA TYR A 474 17.63 11.52 -24.13
C TYR A 474 17.14 12.77 -23.38
N THR A 475 16.55 13.72 -24.09
CA THR A 475 16.05 14.96 -23.51
C THR A 475 14.87 14.71 -22.58
N ILE A 476 13.88 13.92 -23.02
CA ILE A 476 12.74 13.49 -22.17
C ILE A 476 13.26 12.75 -20.95
N SER A 477 14.16 11.77 -21.14
CA SER A 477 14.67 10.94 -20.05
C SER A 477 15.40 11.74 -18.96
N ARG A 478 16.09 12.82 -19.32
CA ARG A 478 16.82 13.66 -18.35
C ARG A 478 15.89 14.62 -17.61
N ALA A 479 14.97 15.25 -18.33
CA ALA A 479 14.11 16.30 -17.78
C ALA A 479 12.98 15.74 -16.91
N ILE A 480 12.41 14.57 -17.27
CA ILE A 480 11.29 13.96 -16.54
C ILE A 480 11.63 13.65 -15.07
N LEU A 481 12.89 13.29 -14.79
CA LEU A 481 13.31 12.97 -13.43
C LEU A 481 13.33 14.22 -12.55
N SER A 482 13.77 15.36 -13.08
CA SER A 482 13.76 16.62 -12.35
C SER A 482 12.32 17.02 -12.00
N ASP A 483 11.41 17.00 -12.97
CA ASP A 483 10.01 17.36 -12.74
C ASP A 483 9.28 16.38 -11.81
N ALA A 484 9.52 15.07 -11.93
CA ALA A 484 8.96 14.08 -11.00
C ALA A 484 9.41 14.33 -9.55
N ILE A 485 10.68 14.70 -9.33
CA ILE A 485 11.19 15.09 -8.01
C ILE A 485 10.54 16.40 -7.55
N CYS A 486 10.39 17.39 -8.43
CA CYS A 486 9.82 18.69 -8.11
C CYS A 486 8.33 18.59 -7.73
N LEU A 487 7.54 17.85 -8.50
CA LEU A 487 6.12 17.60 -8.24
C LEU A 487 5.88 16.90 -6.89
N THR A 488 6.72 15.91 -6.56
CA THR A 488 6.55 15.11 -5.33
C THR A 488 7.15 15.81 -4.10
N ARG A 489 8.36 16.36 -4.22
CA ARG A 489 9.07 17.02 -3.11
C ARG A 489 8.52 18.42 -2.82
N GLY A 490 7.98 19.11 -3.82
CA GLY A 490 7.36 20.43 -3.69
C GLY A 490 6.03 20.41 -2.93
N ASP A 491 5.33 19.27 -2.86
CA ASP A 491 4.06 19.16 -2.13
C ASP A 491 4.30 18.89 -0.62
N ARG A 492 3.83 19.81 0.23
CA ARG A 492 3.89 19.65 1.69
C ARG A 492 3.11 18.43 2.18
N PHE A 493 1.99 18.08 1.55
CA PHE A 493 1.13 16.96 1.94
C PHE A 493 1.70 15.60 1.56
N MET A 494 2.81 15.59 0.81
CA MET A 494 3.61 14.40 0.50
C MET A 494 4.89 14.34 1.32
N THR A 495 5.23 15.42 2.02
CA THR A 495 6.50 15.59 2.71
C THR A 495 6.30 15.97 4.18
N THR A 496 6.18 17.26 4.49
CA THR A 496 6.15 17.77 5.87
C THR A 496 4.84 17.48 6.60
N GLU A 497 3.73 17.37 5.88
CA GLU A 497 2.38 17.13 6.41
C GLU A 497 1.93 15.67 6.26
N LEU A 498 2.75 14.80 5.64
CA LEU A 498 2.50 13.37 5.58
C LEU A 498 2.86 12.71 6.92
N THR A 499 1.95 12.85 7.90
CA THR A 499 2.20 12.43 9.30
C THR A 499 1.01 11.68 9.90
N PRO A 500 1.23 10.80 10.90
CA PRO A 500 0.15 10.11 11.60
C PRO A 500 -0.91 11.04 12.22
N PRO A 501 -0.58 12.21 12.83
CA PRO A 501 -1.60 13.14 13.33
C PRO A 501 -2.57 13.65 12.25
N ASN A 502 -2.08 13.87 11.02
CA ASN A 502 -2.89 14.30 9.89
C ASN A 502 -3.65 13.13 9.24
N LEU A 503 -3.03 11.95 9.10
CA LEU A 503 -3.63 10.82 8.37
C LEU A 503 -4.39 9.80 9.24
N THR A 504 -4.31 9.88 10.57
CA THR A 504 -4.46 8.77 11.53
C THR A 504 -3.25 7.83 11.52
N THR A 505 -3.00 7.12 12.63
CA THR A 505 -1.93 6.13 12.71
C THR A 505 -2.22 4.98 11.77
N TRP A 506 -3.47 4.51 11.72
CA TRP A 506 -3.87 3.47 10.75
C TRP A 506 -3.68 3.93 9.30
N GLY A 507 -4.22 5.10 8.94
CA GLY A 507 -4.16 5.63 7.57
C GLY A 507 -2.74 5.89 7.11
N TYR A 508 -1.86 6.36 8.00
CA TYR A 508 -0.43 6.50 7.72
C TYR A 508 0.24 5.16 7.47
N ASN A 509 -0.08 4.12 8.25
CA ASN A 509 0.52 2.80 8.09
C ASN A 509 -0.04 2.03 6.88
N ASP A 510 -1.32 2.23 6.53
CA ASP A 510 -1.93 1.54 5.38
C ASP A 510 -1.27 1.97 4.06
N CYS A 511 -0.77 3.19 3.95
CA CYS A 511 -0.04 3.67 2.78
C CYS A 511 1.48 3.44 2.84
N GLN A 512 1.99 2.68 3.82
CA GLN A 512 3.40 2.26 3.83
C GLN A 512 3.63 1.07 2.90
N VAL A 513 4.85 0.99 2.38
CA VAL A 513 5.25 -0.02 1.40
C VAL A 513 5.70 -1.30 2.10
N ASP A 514 5.25 -2.44 1.59
CA ASP A 514 5.83 -3.75 1.88
C ASP A 514 6.75 -4.16 0.74
N GLU A 515 8.03 -4.40 1.03
CA GLU A 515 9.00 -4.83 0.03
C GLU A 515 9.03 -6.34 -0.20
N ASN A 516 8.29 -7.10 0.61
CA ASN A 516 8.21 -8.57 0.55
C ASN A 516 6.88 -9.04 -0.04
N ASP A 517 6.15 -8.18 -0.72
CA ASP A 517 4.81 -8.44 -1.26
C ASP A 517 4.79 -9.23 -2.58
N GLY A 518 5.96 -9.49 -3.17
CA GLY A 518 6.11 -10.20 -4.45
C GLY A 518 6.10 -9.30 -5.69
N SER A 519 5.78 -8.01 -5.54
CA SER A 519 5.73 -7.04 -6.66
C SER A 519 7.01 -6.21 -6.81
N PHE A 520 8.04 -6.52 -6.00
CA PHE A 520 9.22 -5.68 -5.77
C PHE A 520 8.86 -4.28 -5.21
N GLY A 521 7.87 -4.25 -4.30
CA GLY A 521 7.49 -3.09 -3.51
C GLY A 521 6.55 -2.11 -4.21
N GLY A 522 5.80 -2.57 -5.22
CA GLY A 522 4.73 -1.85 -5.90
C GLY A 522 3.44 -1.76 -5.08
N MET A 523 2.76 -0.62 -5.15
CA MET A 523 1.58 -0.31 -4.34
C MET A 523 0.26 -0.43 -5.13
N LEU A 524 0.32 -0.44 -6.46
CA LEU A 524 -0.88 -0.69 -7.27
C LEU A 524 -1.38 -2.13 -7.04
N SER A 525 -0.46 -3.07 -6.85
CA SER A 525 -0.74 -4.48 -6.50
C SER A 525 -1.70 -4.59 -5.32
N LYS A 526 -1.42 -3.85 -4.24
CA LYS A 526 -2.27 -3.81 -3.04
C LYS A 526 -3.68 -3.32 -3.33
N LEU A 527 -3.84 -2.31 -4.19
CA LEU A 527 -5.15 -1.78 -4.56
C LEU A 527 -5.94 -2.74 -5.45
N LEU A 528 -5.27 -3.42 -6.39
CA LEU A 528 -5.90 -4.43 -7.25
C LEU A 528 -6.41 -5.62 -6.43
N PHE A 529 -5.59 -6.14 -5.51
CA PHE A 529 -6.01 -7.20 -4.59
C PHE A 529 -7.16 -6.79 -3.67
N ARG A 530 -7.17 -5.53 -3.21
CA ARG A 530 -8.20 -5.01 -2.30
C ARG A 530 -9.55 -4.82 -3.00
N HIS A 531 -9.55 -4.25 -4.19
CA HIS A 531 -10.77 -3.76 -4.85
C HIS A 531 -11.30 -4.68 -5.95
N LEU A 532 -10.51 -5.67 -6.37
CA LEU A 532 -10.89 -6.70 -7.35
C LEU A 532 -10.41 -8.10 -6.92
N PRO A 533 -10.61 -8.53 -5.66
CA PRO A 533 -10.03 -9.77 -5.11
C PRO A 533 -10.42 -11.05 -5.86
N GLU A 534 -11.64 -11.11 -6.42
CA GLU A 534 -12.08 -12.27 -7.20
C GLU A 534 -11.39 -12.38 -8.57
N TYR A 535 -10.81 -11.28 -9.08
CA TYR A 535 -10.21 -11.20 -10.42
C TYR A 535 -8.69 -11.07 -10.37
N TYR A 536 -8.09 -11.10 -9.18
CA TYR A 536 -6.64 -11.11 -8.98
C TYR A 536 -6.28 -12.09 -7.86
N PRO A 537 -6.03 -13.36 -8.18
CA PRO A 537 -5.56 -14.32 -7.18
C PRO A 537 -4.16 -13.92 -6.68
N PRO A 538 -3.74 -14.31 -5.46
CA PRO A 538 -2.52 -13.81 -4.81
C PRO A 538 -1.21 -13.96 -5.61
N GLY A 539 -1.11 -15.00 -6.46
CA GLY A 539 0.05 -15.22 -7.33
C GLY A 539 -0.02 -14.49 -8.68
N SER A 540 -1.06 -13.70 -8.95
CA SER A 540 -1.30 -13.11 -10.27
C SER A 540 -0.20 -12.13 -10.67
N ALA A 541 0.52 -12.43 -11.77
CA ALA A 541 1.48 -11.52 -12.36
C ALA A 541 0.84 -10.19 -12.83
N TYR A 542 -0.47 -10.21 -13.12
CA TYR A 542 -1.22 -9.02 -13.54
C TYR A 542 -1.44 -8.05 -12.38
N ALA A 543 -1.52 -8.57 -11.14
CA ALA A 543 -1.59 -7.74 -9.95
C ALA A 543 -0.19 -7.26 -9.53
N HIS A 544 0.82 -8.14 -9.57
CA HIS A 544 2.18 -7.80 -9.13
C HIS A 544 2.93 -6.90 -10.10
N PHE A 545 2.67 -7.02 -11.41
CA PHE A 545 3.39 -6.28 -12.44
C PHE A 545 2.43 -5.62 -13.46
N PRO A 546 1.47 -4.80 -13.03
CA PRO A 546 0.39 -4.30 -13.89
C PRO A 546 0.88 -3.43 -15.06
N PHE A 547 2.08 -2.86 -14.94
CA PHE A 547 2.71 -1.99 -15.96
C PHE A 547 3.64 -2.72 -16.92
N MET A 548 3.84 -4.02 -16.73
CA MET A 548 4.68 -4.84 -17.60
C MET A 548 3.80 -5.84 -18.34
N VAL A 549 4.08 -6.05 -19.63
CA VAL A 549 3.43 -7.13 -20.39
C VAL A 549 3.82 -8.47 -19.75
N PRO A 550 2.86 -9.34 -19.36
CA PRO A 550 3.16 -10.56 -18.60
C PRO A 550 4.18 -11.48 -19.25
N GLU A 551 4.10 -11.67 -20.57
CA GLU A 551 5.05 -12.48 -21.33
C GLU A 551 6.48 -11.93 -21.21
N THR A 552 6.65 -10.62 -21.44
CA THR A 552 7.96 -9.97 -21.33
C THR A 552 8.48 -9.98 -19.89
N MET A 553 7.61 -9.77 -18.89
CA MET A 553 8.00 -9.79 -17.48
C MET A 553 8.42 -11.18 -17.02
N ARG A 554 7.78 -12.24 -17.54
CA ARG A 554 8.16 -13.63 -17.28
C ARG A 554 9.60 -13.89 -17.71
N GLU A 555 9.99 -13.43 -18.91
CA GLU A 555 11.37 -13.57 -19.38
C GLU A 555 12.38 -12.85 -18.48
N TYR A 556 12.00 -11.71 -17.90
CA TYR A 556 12.84 -11.01 -16.95
C TYR A 556 12.94 -11.77 -15.63
N ILE A 557 11.83 -12.26 -15.07
CA ILE A 557 11.84 -13.13 -13.88
C ILE A 557 12.72 -14.37 -14.10
N GLY A 558 12.62 -15.05 -15.25
CA GLY A 558 13.46 -16.21 -15.56
C GLY A 558 14.97 -15.93 -15.59
N LYS A 559 15.36 -14.66 -15.77
CA LYS A 559 16.76 -14.20 -15.69
C LYS A 559 17.18 -13.77 -14.28
N LEU A 560 16.21 -13.55 -13.38
CA LEU A 560 16.44 -13.15 -12.00
C LEU A 560 16.63 -14.40 -11.13
N GLY A 561 17.86 -14.67 -10.67
CA GLY A 561 18.14 -15.80 -9.78
C GLY A 561 17.55 -15.70 -8.35
N CYS A 562 16.67 -14.74 -8.08
CA CYS A 562 16.11 -14.44 -6.75
C CYS A 562 14.63 -14.79 -6.57
N SER A 563 13.90 -15.10 -7.64
CA SER A 563 12.52 -15.58 -7.64
C SER A 563 12.36 -16.68 -8.70
N SER A 564 11.50 -17.67 -8.47
CA SER A 564 11.18 -18.67 -9.49
C SER A 564 10.03 -18.22 -10.38
N GLU A 565 10.03 -18.61 -11.66
CA GLU A 565 8.87 -18.36 -12.54
C GLU A 565 7.58 -18.96 -11.97
N ASP A 566 7.69 -20.04 -11.21
CA ASP A 566 6.60 -20.81 -10.61
C ASP A 566 5.94 -20.09 -9.42
N ASP A 567 6.58 -19.03 -8.90
CA ASP A 567 5.99 -18.22 -7.83
C ASP A 567 4.81 -17.36 -8.35
N TYR A 568 4.70 -17.17 -9.68
CA TYR A 568 3.71 -16.31 -10.31
C TYR A 568 2.79 -17.05 -11.30
N THR A 569 1.53 -16.62 -11.36
CA THR A 569 0.57 -17.02 -12.39
C THR A 569 0.59 -16.00 -13.53
N TRP A 570 1.10 -16.43 -14.69
CA TRP A 570 1.31 -15.58 -15.87
C TRP A 570 0.11 -15.50 -16.83
N THR A 571 -0.86 -16.38 -16.66
CA THR A 571 -2.08 -16.40 -17.50
C THR A 571 -3.08 -15.35 -17.04
N ARG A 572 -3.90 -14.87 -17.97
CA ARG A 572 -5.01 -13.95 -17.66
C ARG A 572 -5.85 -14.47 -16.49
N PRO A 573 -6.03 -13.67 -15.42
CA PRO A 573 -6.84 -14.10 -14.30
C PRO A 573 -8.31 -14.27 -14.71
N ILE A 574 -8.92 -15.36 -14.26
CA ILE A 574 -10.35 -15.59 -14.35
C ILE A 574 -10.99 -15.37 -12.99
N LYS A 575 -12.32 -15.17 -12.96
CA LYS A 575 -13.05 -15.05 -11.70
C LYS A 575 -12.79 -16.28 -10.81
N THR A 576 -12.26 -16.03 -9.63
CA THR A 576 -12.02 -17.01 -8.56
C THR A 576 -12.89 -16.67 -7.35
N PRO A 577 -13.47 -17.67 -6.65
CA PRO A 577 -14.22 -17.41 -5.44
C PRO A 577 -13.38 -16.61 -4.43
N LEU A 578 -14.01 -15.66 -3.74
CA LEU A 578 -13.41 -14.95 -2.61
C LEU A 578 -12.81 -15.96 -1.62
N GLY A 579 -11.49 -16.04 -1.57
CA GLY A 579 -10.85 -17.00 -0.67
C GLY A 579 -9.40 -17.27 -0.97
N LEU A 580 -8.64 -17.32 0.11
CA LEU A 580 -7.20 -17.51 0.13
C LEU A 580 -6.81 -19.02 0.23
N GLY A 581 -7.71 -19.91 -0.22
CA GLY A 581 -7.62 -21.37 0.01
C GLY A 581 -8.04 -21.79 1.42
N SER A 582 -8.26 -23.09 1.63
CA SER A 582 -8.58 -23.66 2.94
C SER A 582 -7.38 -23.63 3.89
N ILE A 583 -7.62 -23.85 5.19
CA ILE A 583 -6.57 -23.98 6.21
C ILE A 583 -5.61 -25.11 5.82
N GLU A 584 -6.13 -26.23 5.37
CA GLU A 584 -5.38 -27.43 4.97
C GLU A 584 -4.42 -27.12 3.82
N ASN A 585 -4.86 -26.37 2.81
CA ASN A 585 -4.00 -25.93 1.71
C ASN A 585 -2.86 -25.03 2.18
N ARG A 586 -3.10 -24.18 3.19
CA ARG A 586 -2.09 -23.26 3.73
C ARG A 586 -1.08 -23.95 4.61
N VAL A 587 -1.54 -24.89 5.41
CA VAL A 587 -0.69 -25.81 6.16
C VAL A 587 0.18 -26.59 5.18
N GLN A 588 -0.37 -27.17 4.12
CA GLN A 588 0.42 -27.90 3.12
C GLN A 588 1.47 -27.01 2.42
N LYS A 589 1.16 -25.73 2.17
CA LYS A 589 2.14 -24.78 1.60
C LYS A 589 3.32 -24.50 2.55
N LEU A 590 3.07 -24.38 3.85
CA LEU A 590 4.13 -24.14 4.84
C LEU A 590 4.90 -25.40 5.21
N PHE A 591 4.24 -26.56 5.21
CA PHE A 591 4.80 -27.83 5.61
C PHE A 591 4.81 -28.80 4.42
N PRO A 592 5.94 -28.91 3.69
CA PRO A 592 6.04 -29.82 2.54
C PRO A 592 6.12 -31.31 2.93
N TYR A 593 5.99 -31.63 4.23
CA TYR A 593 6.03 -32.98 4.77
C TYR A 593 4.66 -33.31 5.41
N PRO A 594 4.25 -34.59 5.41
CA PRO A 594 3.02 -34.99 6.08
C PRO A 594 3.14 -34.74 7.59
N LEU A 595 2.11 -34.12 8.17
CA LEU A 595 1.96 -33.97 9.62
C LEU A 595 1.61 -35.32 10.24
N VAL A 596 2.30 -35.67 11.32
CA VAL A 596 2.01 -36.82 12.18
C VAL A 596 1.27 -36.39 13.44
N SER A 597 0.39 -37.24 13.98
CA SER A 597 -0.38 -36.88 15.19
C SER A 597 0.50 -36.89 16.44
N VAL A 598 0.86 -35.70 16.94
CA VAL A 598 1.58 -35.50 18.20
C VAL A 598 0.67 -34.99 19.33
N LYS A 599 -0.65 -34.93 19.09
CA LYS A 599 -1.63 -34.43 20.07
C LYS A 599 -1.61 -35.21 21.39
N LYS A 600 -1.73 -36.55 21.33
CA LYS A 600 -1.71 -37.42 22.53
C LYS A 600 -0.48 -37.26 23.43
N PRO A 601 0.76 -37.25 22.90
CA PRO A 601 1.94 -37.07 23.73
C PRO A 601 2.13 -35.63 24.23
N LEU A 602 1.65 -34.60 23.53
CA LEU A 602 1.73 -33.20 23.99
C LEU A 602 0.65 -32.86 25.03
N PHE A 603 -0.55 -33.42 24.87
CA PHE A 603 -1.73 -33.04 25.66
C PHE A 603 -2.31 -34.22 26.47
N SER A 604 -1.46 -35.14 26.92
CA SER A 604 -1.90 -36.16 27.88
C SER A 604 -2.26 -35.51 29.22
N SER A 605 -3.16 -36.11 30.01
CA SER A 605 -3.60 -35.51 31.29
C SER A 605 -2.44 -35.10 32.20
N ARG A 606 -1.37 -35.89 32.25
CA ARG A 606 -0.15 -35.57 33.00
C ARG A 606 0.57 -34.33 32.47
N GLU A 607 0.70 -34.21 31.16
CA GLU A 607 1.40 -33.08 30.54
C GLU A 607 0.54 -31.80 30.63
N VAL A 608 -0.79 -31.93 30.54
CA VAL A 608 -1.74 -30.84 30.78
C VAL A 608 -1.63 -30.30 32.20
N ASP A 609 -1.52 -31.18 33.20
CA ASP A 609 -1.32 -30.80 34.61
C ASP A 609 0.00 -30.05 34.81
N HIS A 610 1.09 -30.56 34.23
CA HIS A 610 2.40 -29.90 34.24
C HIS A 610 2.36 -28.52 33.59
N SER A 611 1.75 -28.44 32.40
CA SER A 611 1.65 -27.20 31.63
C SER A 611 0.79 -26.16 32.36
N ALA A 612 -0.30 -26.56 32.99
CA ALA A 612 -1.13 -25.66 33.80
C ALA A 612 -0.31 -25.02 34.95
N TYR A 613 0.50 -25.82 35.65
CA TYR A 613 1.40 -25.32 36.68
C TYR A 613 2.46 -24.35 36.12
N SER A 614 3.03 -24.67 34.96
CA SER A 614 3.97 -23.78 34.26
C SER A 614 3.33 -22.45 33.90
N PHE A 615 2.14 -22.47 33.30
CA PHE A 615 1.40 -21.27 32.91
C PHE A 615 1.10 -20.38 34.14
N PHE A 616 0.76 -20.95 35.29
CA PHE A 616 0.63 -20.21 36.55
C PHE A 616 1.92 -19.47 36.92
N ASN A 617 3.05 -20.17 36.93
CA ASN A 617 4.35 -19.64 37.34
C ASN A 617 4.86 -18.57 36.36
N ILE A 618 4.78 -18.84 35.06
CA ILE A 618 5.16 -17.89 34.01
C ILE A 618 4.32 -16.62 34.13
N THR A 619 2.99 -16.76 34.32
CA THR A 619 2.08 -15.62 34.46
C THR A 619 2.46 -14.75 35.68
N ASN A 620 2.68 -15.36 36.84
CA ASN A 620 3.09 -14.62 38.04
C ASN A 620 4.45 -13.92 37.85
N ARG A 621 5.43 -14.62 37.27
CA ARG A 621 6.76 -14.05 36.95
C ARG A 621 6.62 -12.83 36.05
N LEU A 622 5.86 -12.92 34.97
CA LEU A 622 5.66 -11.81 34.03
C LEU A 622 4.92 -10.63 34.65
N ILE A 623 3.90 -10.88 35.48
CA ILE A 623 3.21 -9.81 36.23
C ILE A 623 4.20 -9.08 37.13
N GLU A 624 5.02 -9.80 37.91
CA GLU A 624 6.00 -9.21 38.82
C GLU A 624 7.09 -8.41 38.09
N GLU A 625 7.54 -8.89 36.93
CA GLU A 625 8.63 -8.27 36.16
C GLU A 625 8.20 -7.04 35.33
N ARG A 626 6.91 -6.90 34.99
CA ARG A 626 6.44 -5.95 33.97
C ARG A 626 5.59 -4.79 34.51
N PHE A 627 5.52 -4.61 35.82
CA PHE A 627 4.85 -3.45 36.41
C PHE A 627 5.51 -2.12 36.03
N ALA A 628 4.69 -1.13 35.66
CA ALA A 628 5.10 0.26 35.58
C ALA A 628 4.52 1.07 36.75
N LEU A 629 5.38 1.83 37.42
CA LEU A 629 4.99 2.77 38.49
C LEU A 629 4.41 4.04 37.86
N ASP A 630 3.24 4.46 38.32
CA ASP A 630 2.77 5.81 38.08
C ASP A 630 3.53 6.76 39.03
N LEU A 631 4.20 7.78 38.49
CA LEU A 631 5.04 8.68 39.28
C LEU A 631 4.21 9.64 40.14
N GLU A 632 2.94 9.85 39.80
CA GLU A 632 2.05 10.79 40.49
C GLU A 632 0.96 10.10 41.32
N SER A 633 0.77 8.79 41.17
CA SER A 633 -0.20 8.01 41.95
C SER A 633 0.44 6.85 42.70
N THR A 634 -0.22 6.37 43.75
CA THR A 634 0.16 5.11 44.42
C THR A 634 -0.28 3.89 43.62
N THR A 635 -0.63 4.01 42.33
CA THR A 635 -1.11 2.89 41.51
C THR A 635 -0.06 2.41 40.51
N ARG A 636 0.04 1.11 40.33
CA ARG A 636 0.84 0.46 39.27
C ARG A 636 -0.07 0.10 38.11
N HIS A 637 0.45 0.10 36.89
CA HIS A 637 -0.27 -0.35 35.72
C HIS A 637 0.50 -1.45 34.99
N LEU A 638 -0.25 -2.32 34.31
CA LEU A 638 0.28 -3.44 33.54
C LEU A 638 -0.56 -3.63 32.28
N ASN A 639 0.10 -3.77 31.13
CA ASN A 639 -0.56 -4.27 29.93
C ASN A 639 -0.67 -5.80 30.02
N ILE A 640 -1.78 -6.29 30.59
CA ILE A 640 -1.93 -7.73 30.86
C ILE A 640 -1.95 -8.56 29.57
N VAL A 641 -2.44 -8.00 28.46
CA VAL A 641 -2.45 -8.72 27.18
C VAL A 641 -1.06 -8.74 26.56
N GLY A 642 -0.48 -7.57 26.30
CA GLY A 642 0.77 -7.44 25.54
C GLY A 642 2.01 -7.94 26.29
N ASP A 643 2.07 -7.76 27.60
CA ASP A 643 3.27 -8.06 28.40
C ASP A 643 3.15 -9.35 29.22
N VAL A 644 1.97 -9.98 29.26
CA VAL A 644 1.76 -11.25 30.00
C VAL A 644 1.09 -12.30 29.10
N VAL A 645 -0.20 -12.17 28.79
CA VAL A 645 -1.00 -13.23 28.12
C VAL A 645 -0.44 -13.63 26.76
N ASN A 646 0.06 -12.67 25.98
CA ASN A 646 0.70 -12.94 24.69
C ASN A 646 2.05 -13.67 24.85
N LEU A 647 2.74 -13.49 25.99
CA LEU A 647 4.06 -14.05 26.22
C LEU A 647 4.03 -15.39 26.96
N VAL A 648 2.99 -15.70 27.75
CA VAL A 648 2.88 -16.97 28.50
C VAL A 648 3.13 -18.21 27.61
N PRO A 649 2.42 -18.41 26.48
CA PRO A 649 2.69 -19.57 25.62
C PRO A 649 4.07 -19.52 24.96
N ILE A 650 4.66 -18.33 24.78
CA ILE A 650 6.00 -18.18 24.20
C ILE A 650 7.07 -18.66 25.18
N TYR A 651 6.99 -18.24 26.44
CA TYR A 651 7.87 -18.73 27.50
C TYR A 651 7.71 -20.25 27.68
N TRP A 652 6.49 -20.77 27.67
CA TRP A 652 6.26 -22.21 27.77
C TRP A 652 6.86 -23.00 26.58
N ILE A 653 6.62 -22.54 25.34
CA ILE A 653 7.21 -23.18 24.15
C ILE A 653 8.74 -23.13 24.22
N THR A 654 9.30 -21.96 24.52
CA THR A 654 10.76 -21.79 24.51
C THR A 654 11.44 -22.53 25.66
N GLU A 655 10.93 -22.45 26.90
CA GLU A 655 11.54 -23.07 28.07
C GLU A 655 11.27 -24.58 28.17
N GLU A 656 10.06 -25.06 27.83
CA GLU A 656 9.67 -26.47 28.08
C GLU A 656 9.62 -27.35 26.83
N ILE A 657 9.35 -26.77 25.65
CA ILE A 657 9.21 -27.54 24.41
C ILE A 657 10.54 -27.61 23.65
N VAL A 658 11.26 -26.49 23.53
CA VAL A 658 12.50 -26.41 22.73
C VAL A 658 13.77 -26.09 23.54
N ASP A 659 13.69 -25.92 24.86
CA ASP A 659 14.83 -25.62 25.75
C ASP A 659 15.71 -24.45 25.25
N LEU A 660 15.07 -23.38 24.79
CA LEU A 660 15.69 -22.14 24.34
C LEU A 660 15.69 -21.09 25.46
N SER A 661 16.86 -20.55 25.77
CA SER A 661 17.00 -19.39 26.66
C SER A 661 16.58 -18.10 25.94
N ILE A 662 15.49 -17.48 26.36
CA ILE A 662 15.05 -16.14 25.92
C ILE A 662 15.55 -15.02 26.84
N SER A 663 15.56 -13.78 26.35
CA SER A 663 15.99 -12.62 27.13
C SER A 663 14.99 -12.29 28.25
N THR A 664 15.51 -11.99 29.44
CA THR A 664 14.71 -11.52 30.59
C THR A 664 15.31 -10.23 31.16
N PRO A 665 14.56 -9.42 31.93
CA PRO A 665 15.10 -8.22 32.58
C PRO A 665 16.32 -8.48 33.47
N THR A 666 16.47 -9.72 33.97
CA THR A 666 17.58 -10.18 34.81
C THR A 666 18.66 -10.97 34.04
N ASN A 667 18.41 -11.33 32.78
CA ASN A 667 19.33 -12.01 31.87
C ASN A 667 19.48 -11.24 30.55
N LEU A 668 20.28 -10.17 30.58
CA LEU A 668 20.66 -9.35 29.41
C LEU A 668 21.49 -10.11 28.34
N ARG A 669 21.74 -11.42 28.54
CA ARG A 669 22.46 -12.28 27.59
C ARG A 669 21.54 -13.19 26.76
N GLY A 670 20.22 -13.12 26.91
CA GLY A 670 19.31 -13.85 26.01
C GLY A 670 19.33 -13.23 24.61
N ASP A 671 19.52 -14.06 23.57
CA ASP A 671 19.79 -13.59 22.21
C ASP A 671 18.53 -13.21 21.40
N VAL A 672 17.32 -13.41 21.95
CA VAL A 672 16.02 -13.17 21.27
C VAL A 672 15.00 -12.51 22.21
N ASP A 673 14.28 -11.48 21.71
CA ASP A 673 13.17 -10.83 22.42
C ASP A 673 11.88 -11.70 22.32
N PRO A 674 11.24 -12.07 23.45
CA PRO A 674 9.98 -12.81 23.46
C PRO A 674 8.87 -12.15 22.62
N LYS A 675 8.85 -10.82 22.50
CA LYS A 675 7.88 -10.10 21.64
C LYS A 675 8.12 -10.36 20.16
N ASP A 676 9.38 -10.49 19.74
CA ASP A 676 9.73 -10.84 18.37
C ASP A 676 9.30 -12.28 18.05
N VAL A 677 9.47 -13.21 19.00
CA VAL A 677 8.99 -14.59 18.85
C VAL A 677 7.46 -14.63 18.76
N TYR A 678 6.77 -13.90 19.63
CA TYR A 678 5.30 -13.78 19.54
C TYR A 678 4.88 -13.23 18.18
N ASN A 679 5.53 -12.17 17.69
CA ASN A 679 5.21 -11.59 16.38
C ASN A 679 5.36 -12.62 15.27
N ALA A 680 6.47 -13.35 15.22
CA ALA A 680 6.70 -14.40 14.22
C ALA A 680 5.64 -15.52 14.28
N PHE A 681 5.29 -15.99 15.49
CA PHE A 681 4.24 -17.02 15.65
C PHE A 681 2.86 -16.49 15.30
N SER A 682 2.58 -15.22 15.62
CA SER A 682 1.32 -14.56 15.29
C SER A 682 1.16 -14.32 13.78
N GLU A 683 2.26 -14.11 13.04
CA GLU A 683 2.24 -14.02 11.58
C GLU A 683 1.93 -15.38 10.94
N VAL A 684 2.46 -16.48 11.50
CA VAL A 684 2.12 -17.84 11.05
C VAL A 684 0.66 -18.15 11.36
N ALA A 685 0.18 -17.81 12.55
CA ALA A 685 -1.23 -17.94 12.90
C ALA A 685 -2.12 -17.09 11.97
N ASP A 686 -1.69 -15.89 11.59
CA ASP A 686 -2.43 -15.01 10.68
C ASP A 686 -2.50 -15.68 9.30
N TYR A 687 -1.35 -16.08 8.75
CA TYR A 687 -1.28 -16.77 7.47
C TYR A 687 -2.20 -17.99 7.40
N ILE A 688 -2.16 -18.88 8.40
CA ILE A 688 -2.91 -20.14 8.41
C ILE A 688 -4.40 -19.90 8.69
N PHE A 689 -4.74 -19.18 9.77
CA PHE A 689 -6.08 -19.17 10.35
C PHE A 689 -6.89 -17.90 10.02
N ALA A 690 -6.26 -16.72 9.94
CA ALA A 690 -6.99 -15.45 9.96
C ALA A 690 -6.93 -14.65 8.63
N ASN A 691 -5.85 -14.75 7.86
CA ASN A 691 -5.59 -13.88 6.71
C ASN A 691 -6.66 -13.98 5.61
N VAL A 692 -7.41 -12.93 5.41
CA VAL A 692 -8.44 -12.83 4.36
C VAL A 692 -8.06 -11.82 3.27
N ASP A 693 -6.88 -11.21 3.39
CA ASP A 693 -6.40 -10.15 2.54
C ASP A 693 -5.37 -10.69 1.55
N SER A 694 -5.77 -10.79 0.27
CA SER A 694 -4.90 -11.23 -0.82
C SER A 694 -3.65 -10.38 -0.96
N SER A 695 -3.69 -9.09 -0.59
CA SER A 695 -2.54 -8.19 -0.70
C SER A 695 -1.43 -8.52 0.30
N ARG A 696 -1.75 -9.16 1.42
CA ARG A 696 -0.79 -9.56 2.46
C ARG A 696 -0.31 -10.99 2.31
N ASP A 697 -0.96 -11.77 1.44
CA ASP A 697 -0.78 -13.22 1.42
C ASP A 697 0.65 -13.65 1.10
N TRP A 698 1.27 -12.98 0.14
CA TRP A 698 2.65 -13.27 -0.27
C TRP A 698 3.64 -13.01 0.86
N ALA A 699 3.59 -11.81 1.44
CA ALA A 699 4.49 -11.41 2.52
C ALA A 699 4.31 -12.28 3.76
N LEU A 700 3.04 -12.56 4.13
CA LEU A 700 2.72 -13.46 5.24
C LEU A 700 3.19 -14.88 4.97
N HIS A 701 3.02 -15.42 3.75
CA HIS A 701 3.51 -16.74 3.38
C HIS A 701 5.03 -16.82 3.56
N LYS A 702 5.77 -15.85 3.01
CA LYS A 702 7.23 -15.82 3.05
C LYS A 702 7.74 -15.72 4.49
N ALA A 703 7.21 -14.78 5.28
CA ALA A 703 7.58 -14.61 6.69
C ALA A 703 7.24 -15.86 7.52
N SER A 704 6.09 -16.48 7.24
CA SER A 704 5.66 -17.71 7.91
C SER A 704 6.56 -18.89 7.54
N ALA A 705 6.89 -19.06 6.26
CA ALA A 705 7.77 -20.12 5.79
C ALA A 705 9.17 -20.00 6.39
N GLU A 706 9.71 -18.77 6.51
CA GLU A 706 10.98 -18.51 7.18
C GLU A 706 10.94 -18.87 8.68
N THR A 707 9.86 -18.50 9.36
CA THR A 707 9.64 -18.82 10.78
C THR A 707 9.53 -20.33 11.00
N VAL A 708 8.69 -21.00 10.21
CA VAL A 708 8.52 -22.46 10.23
C VAL A 708 9.85 -23.17 9.94
N HIS A 709 10.61 -22.70 8.94
CA HIS A 709 11.90 -23.28 8.59
C HIS A 709 12.91 -23.17 9.75
N ARG A 710 13.05 -21.98 10.35
CA ARG A 710 13.97 -21.75 11.48
C ARG A 710 13.62 -22.62 12.69
N PHE A 711 12.35 -22.67 13.05
CA PHE A 711 11.91 -23.47 14.20
C PHE A 711 11.98 -24.98 13.92
N SER A 712 11.62 -25.41 12.71
CA SER A 712 11.74 -26.82 12.32
C SER A 712 13.19 -27.28 12.35
N LEU A 713 14.13 -26.44 11.87
CA LEU A 713 15.56 -26.73 11.93
C LEU A 713 16.03 -26.90 13.38
N LEU A 714 15.58 -26.04 14.29
CA LEU A 714 15.90 -26.14 15.72
C LEU A 714 15.40 -27.48 16.30
N ILE A 715 14.14 -27.84 16.07
CA ILE A 715 13.62 -29.12 16.55
C ILE A 715 14.35 -30.30 15.89
N GLU A 716 14.62 -30.24 14.58
CA GLU A 716 15.37 -31.29 13.89
C GLU A 716 16.74 -31.54 14.53
N VAL A 717 17.43 -30.48 14.97
CA VAL A 717 18.72 -30.59 15.67
C VAL A 717 18.53 -31.26 17.03
N LEU A 718 17.52 -30.87 17.81
CA LEU A 718 17.19 -31.51 19.09
C LEU A 718 16.81 -32.99 18.94
N LEU A 719 16.27 -33.38 17.77
CA LEU A 719 15.89 -34.76 17.45
C LEU A 719 17.05 -35.61 16.87
N ARG A 720 18.11 -35.00 16.32
CA ARG A 720 19.23 -35.72 15.66
C ARG A 720 20.48 -35.67 16.53
N ASP A 721 20.84 -36.82 17.11
CA ASP A 721 22.08 -37.01 17.87
C ASP A 721 23.30 -37.10 16.93
N SER A 722 23.70 -35.98 16.31
CA SER A 722 24.87 -35.92 15.42
C SER A 722 25.63 -34.60 15.55
N ALA A 723 26.97 -34.69 15.63
CA ALA A 723 27.88 -33.55 15.75
C ALA A 723 27.72 -32.51 14.62
N ASP A 724 27.35 -32.94 13.41
CA ASP A 724 27.12 -32.05 12.26
C ASP A 724 25.82 -31.23 12.37
N GLY A 725 24.76 -31.80 12.98
CA GLY A 725 23.52 -31.07 13.27
C GLY A 725 23.72 -29.99 14.31
N LEU A 726 24.47 -30.30 15.37
CA LEU A 726 24.86 -29.35 16.41
C LEU A 726 25.69 -28.19 15.82
N PHE A 727 26.64 -28.48 14.92
CA PHE A 727 27.47 -27.47 14.25
C PHE A 727 26.66 -26.50 13.37
N ASN A 728 25.62 -26.96 12.67
CA ASN A 728 24.75 -26.10 11.86
C ASN A 728 23.78 -25.27 12.72
N ALA A 729 23.26 -25.83 13.82
CA ALA A 729 22.46 -25.09 14.79
C ALA A 729 23.26 -23.98 15.47
N LEU A 730 24.52 -24.25 15.82
CA LEU A 730 25.46 -23.27 16.39
C LEU A 730 25.85 -22.16 15.39
N LYS A 731 25.62 -22.32 14.09
CA LYS A 731 25.77 -21.21 13.12
C LYS A 731 24.56 -20.27 13.11
N CYS A 732 23.37 -20.81 13.28
CA CYS A 732 22.13 -20.02 13.32
C CYS A 732 21.87 -19.43 14.72
N PHE A 733 22.31 -20.12 15.76
CA PHE A 733 22.11 -19.78 17.18
C PHE A 733 23.38 -20.13 17.97
N PRO A 734 24.34 -19.20 18.09
CA PRO A 734 25.72 -19.50 18.51
C PRO A 734 25.93 -19.99 19.95
N LYS A 735 24.86 -20.13 20.75
CA LYS A 735 24.97 -20.43 22.20
C LYS A 735 23.89 -21.38 22.74
N ILE A 736 23.35 -22.27 21.92
CA ILE A 736 22.52 -23.39 22.42
C ILE A 736 23.41 -24.28 23.30
N ASN A 737 23.02 -24.47 24.57
CA ASN A 737 23.69 -25.37 25.52
C ASN A 737 22.76 -26.57 25.75
N PRO A 738 23.00 -27.73 25.12
CA PRO A 738 22.14 -28.89 25.32
C PRO A 738 22.33 -29.44 26.74
N SER A 739 21.26 -29.48 27.54
CA SER A 739 21.22 -30.21 28.81
C SER A 739 20.75 -31.68 28.59
N GLU A 740 21.19 -32.62 29.43
CA GLU A 740 20.83 -34.07 29.39
C GLU A 740 20.03 -34.50 30.64
N PRO A 741 19.25 -35.61 30.65
CA PRO A 741 18.54 -36.31 29.56
C PRO A 741 17.12 -36.83 29.97
N ASP A 742 16.01 -36.19 29.56
CA ASP A 742 14.70 -36.87 29.31
C ASP A 742 13.64 -35.93 28.64
N SER A 743 14.04 -35.13 27.64
CA SER A 743 13.12 -34.15 27.05
C SER A 743 11.97 -34.81 26.27
N LEU A 744 10.79 -34.20 26.33
CA LEU A 744 9.58 -34.56 25.56
C LEU A 744 9.90 -34.86 24.08
N MET A 745 10.87 -34.14 23.49
CA MET A 745 11.35 -34.32 22.13
C MET A 745 12.01 -35.69 21.88
N ARG A 746 12.81 -36.23 22.82
CA ARG A 746 13.36 -37.59 22.68
C ARG A 746 12.25 -38.64 22.69
N ARG A 747 11.20 -38.46 23.50
CA ARG A 747 10.01 -39.34 23.52
C ARG A 747 9.24 -39.29 22.19
N LEU A 748 9.05 -38.10 21.63
CA LEU A 748 8.38 -37.91 20.34
C LEU A 748 9.16 -38.52 19.17
N SER A 749 10.50 -38.37 19.15
CA SER A 749 11.38 -38.94 18.12
C SER A 749 11.30 -40.46 18.00
N ARG A 750 11.12 -41.15 19.14
CA ARG A 750 11.07 -42.63 19.22
C ARG A 750 9.74 -43.21 18.74
N VAL A 751 8.68 -42.40 18.66
CA VAL A 751 7.30 -42.87 18.44
C VAL A 751 6.78 -42.55 17.03
N PHE A 752 7.16 -41.42 16.42
CA PHE A 752 6.42 -40.86 15.27
C PHE A 752 7.18 -40.71 13.93
N GLY A 753 8.34 -41.35 13.75
CA GLY A 753 9.04 -41.38 12.45
C GLY A 753 10.03 -40.23 12.21
N GLY A 754 10.21 -39.79 10.95
CA GLY A 754 11.30 -38.90 10.52
C GLY A 754 11.30 -37.50 11.17
N PRO A 755 12.48 -36.93 11.57
CA PRO A 755 12.57 -35.70 12.37
C PRO A 755 11.80 -34.48 11.84
N LYS A 756 11.68 -34.37 10.51
CA LYS A 756 11.01 -33.28 9.80
C LYS A 756 9.50 -33.25 10.04
N SER A 757 8.83 -34.39 9.91
CA SER A 757 7.39 -34.51 10.14
C SER A 757 7.04 -34.26 11.61
N VAL A 758 7.87 -34.76 12.53
CA VAL A 758 7.67 -34.51 13.98
C VAL A 758 7.85 -33.02 14.31
N ALA A 759 8.89 -32.38 13.79
CA ALA A 759 9.12 -30.95 13.97
C ALA A 759 7.97 -30.08 13.44
N ALA A 760 7.50 -30.39 12.23
CA ALA A 760 6.34 -29.73 11.62
C ALA A 760 5.08 -29.88 12.47
N SER A 761 4.79 -31.09 12.95
CA SER A 761 3.63 -31.35 13.81
C SER A 761 3.71 -30.64 15.15
N VAL A 762 4.87 -30.64 15.82
CA VAL A 762 5.05 -29.92 17.08
C VAL A 762 4.84 -28.42 16.88
N PHE A 763 5.40 -27.84 15.81
CA PHE A 763 5.20 -26.43 15.48
C PHE A 763 3.70 -26.12 15.29
N MET A 764 2.99 -26.95 14.51
CA MET A 764 1.57 -26.76 14.23
C MET A 764 0.70 -26.82 15.49
N GLU A 765 0.99 -27.74 16.40
CA GLU A 765 0.22 -27.91 17.65
C GLU A 765 0.58 -26.85 18.71
N THR A 766 1.71 -26.16 18.58
CA THR A 766 2.19 -25.20 19.59
C THR A 766 2.30 -23.79 19.03
N ALA A 767 3.40 -23.47 18.34
CA ALA A 767 3.72 -22.15 17.82
C ALA A 767 2.62 -21.57 16.93
N ALA A 768 2.03 -22.37 16.03
CA ALA A 768 0.98 -21.90 15.12
C ALA A 768 -0.35 -21.56 15.82
N THR A 769 -0.60 -22.10 17.02
CA THR A 769 -1.84 -21.86 17.79
C THR A 769 -1.65 -20.92 18.98
N ALA A 770 -0.42 -20.49 19.28
CA ALA A 770 -0.11 -19.60 20.40
C ALA A 770 -0.88 -18.27 20.38
N ALA A 771 -0.99 -17.61 19.21
CA ALA A 771 -1.71 -16.34 19.11
C ALA A 771 -3.24 -16.51 19.26
N LEU A 772 -3.80 -17.64 18.79
CA LEU A 772 -5.21 -17.98 18.98
C LEU A 772 -5.52 -18.22 20.46
N TYR A 773 -4.67 -18.99 21.14
CA TYR A 773 -4.75 -19.22 22.59
C TYR A 773 -4.72 -17.89 23.35
N SER A 774 -3.71 -17.04 23.10
CA SER A 774 -3.59 -15.76 23.79
C SER A 774 -4.79 -14.84 23.54
N LYS A 775 -5.34 -14.81 22.32
CA LYS A 775 -6.56 -14.05 22.01
C LYS A 775 -7.76 -14.56 22.81
N ALA A 776 -7.97 -15.87 22.88
CA ALA A 776 -9.06 -16.46 23.64
C ALA A 776 -8.95 -16.11 25.14
N VAL A 777 -7.76 -16.24 25.74
CA VAL A 777 -7.53 -15.84 27.13
C VAL A 777 -7.75 -14.34 27.34
N ALA A 778 -7.30 -13.49 26.41
CA ALA A 778 -7.51 -12.04 26.48
C ALA A 778 -9.01 -11.67 26.48
N LEU A 779 -9.81 -12.33 25.65
CA LEU A 779 -11.27 -12.14 25.60
C LEU A 779 -11.93 -12.54 26.93
N VAL A 780 -11.52 -13.65 27.53
CA VAL A 780 -12.01 -14.10 28.85
C VAL A 780 -11.67 -13.08 29.94
N ILE A 781 -10.42 -12.62 29.99
CA ILE A 781 -9.99 -11.59 30.96
C ILE A 781 -10.81 -10.31 30.77
N ASN A 782 -10.96 -9.84 29.53
CA ASN A 782 -11.73 -8.64 29.20
C ASN A 782 -13.20 -8.76 29.62
N TYR A 783 -13.82 -9.92 29.39
CA TYR A 783 -15.19 -10.22 29.81
C TYR A 783 -15.33 -10.16 31.35
N ILE A 784 -14.43 -10.80 32.10
CA ILE A 784 -14.45 -10.81 33.58
C ILE A 784 -14.24 -9.41 34.16
N PHE A 785 -13.39 -8.58 33.53
CA PHE A 785 -13.15 -7.20 33.98
C PHE A 785 -14.37 -6.29 33.77
N ASN A 786 -15.05 -6.41 32.62
CA ASN A 786 -16.13 -5.52 32.24
C ASN A 786 -17.51 -5.97 32.75
N ASN A 787 -17.71 -7.25 33.06
CA ASN A 787 -19.00 -7.75 33.50
C ASN A 787 -19.17 -7.66 35.03
N SER A 788 -20.14 -6.85 35.47
CA SER A 788 -20.46 -6.65 36.88
C SER A 788 -21.18 -7.84 37.53
N LYS A 789 -21.79 -8.74 36.75
CA LYS A 789 -22.44 -9.97 37.26
C LYS A 789 -21.44 -11.00 37.75
N VAL A 790 -20.18 -10.91 37.33
CA VAL A 790 -19.06 -11.77 37.76
C VAL A 790 -18.22 -11.12 38.87
N ASN A 791 -18.76 -10.10 39.55
CA ASN A 791 -18.16 -9.52 40.75
C ASN A 791 -18.12 -10.56 41.89
N GLY A 792 -17.02 -11.30 41.98
CA GLY A 792 -16.86 -12.39 42.95
C GLY A 792 -16.02 -13.57 42.46
N VAL A 793 -15.69 -13.64 41.16
CA VAL A 793 -14.91 -14.74 40.55
C VAL A 793 -13.58 -15.00 41.27
N HIS A 794 -12.94 -13.95 41.81
CA HIS A 794 -11.74 -14.08 42.64
C HIS A 794 -11.91 -15.04 43.83
N LYS A 795 -13.13 -15.19 44.37
CA LYS A 795 -13.44 -16.13 45.46
C LYS A 795 -13.37 -17.59 45.02
N ASN A 796 -13.74 -17.86 43.78
CA ASN A 796 -13.76 -19.21 43.20
C ASN A 796 -12.40 -19.63 42.60
N LEU A 797 -11.48 -18.67 42.45
CA LEU A 797 -10.13 -18.89 41.92
C LEU A 797 -9.10 -19.24 43.01
N HIS A 798 -9.53 -19.56 44.25
CA HIS A 798 -8.60 -19.89 45.33
C HIS A 798 -7.82 -21.20 45.04
N PRO A 799 -6.50 -21.29 45.30
CA PRO A 799 -5.62 -22.43 44.90
C PRO A 799 -5.95 -23.85 45.43
N ARG A 800 -7.14 -24.12 45.97
CA ARG A 800 -7.52 -25.43 46.55
C ARG A 800 -9.01 -25.79 46.38
N ASP A 801 -9.78 -25.03 45.60
CA ASP A 801 -11.23 -25.27 45.45
C ASP A 801 -11.60 -25.90 44.10
N VAL A 802 -11.58 -27.23 44.04
CA VAL A 802 -11.96 -28.00 42.83
C VAL A 802 -13.45 -27.79 42.46
N ARG A 803 -14.30 -27.34 43.39
CA ARG A 803 -15.70 -26.98 43.08
C ARG A 803 -15.81 -25.64 42.37
N GLY A 804 -14.88 -24.72 42.63
CA GLY A 804 -14.79 -23.42 41.95
C GLY A 804 -14.38 -23.53 40.47
N ASP A 805 -13.61 -24.57 40.11
CA ASP A 805 -13.12 -24.76 38.73
C ASP A 805 -14.26 -24.96 37.72
N GLY A 806 -15.30 -25.70 38.09
CA GLY A 806 -16.48 -25.88 37.21
C GLY A 806 -17.21 -24.56 36.92
N GLU A 807 -17.32 -23.68 37.93
CA GLU A 807 -17.93 -22.36 37.76
C GLU A 807 -17.05 -21.43 36.90
N VAL A 808 -15.73 -21.45 37.11
CA VAL A 808 -14.77 -20.67 36.30
C VAL A 808 -14.76 -21.15 34.85
N ILE A 809 -14.82 -22.46 34.61
CA ILE A 809 -14.91 -23.04 33.25
C ILE A 809 -16.21 -22.62 32.57
N SER A 810 -17.34 -22.62 33.28
CA SER A 810 -18.61 -22.11 32.74
C SER A 810 -18.50 -20.64 32.29
N LEU A 811 -17.79 -19.82 33.07
CA LEU A 811 -17.53 -18.42 32.71
C LEU A 811 -16.59 -18.27 31.51
N ILE A 812 -15.56 -19.11 31.41
CA ILE A 812 -14.68 -19.17 30.22
C ILE A 812 -15.52 -19.48 28.98
N ARG A 813 -16.40 -20.48 29.07
CA ARG A 813 -17.31 -20.87 27.98
C ARG A 813 -18.27 -19.75 27.63
N GLU A 814 -18.88 -19.09 28.62
CA GLU A 814 -19.77 -17.96 28.39
C GLU A 814 -19.05 -16.80 27.69
N ALA A 815 -17.84 -16.43 28.14
CA ALA A 815 -17.05 -15.33 27.57
C ALA A 815 -16.68 -15.57 26.09
N LEU A 816 -16.60 -16.84 25.67
CA LEU A 816 -16.24 -17.27 24.33
C LEU A 816 -17.45 -17.76 23.51
N HIS A 817 -18.67 -17.59 24.04
CA HIS A 817 -19.92 -18.08 23.45
C HIS A 817 -19.93 -19.59 23.09
N LEU A 818 -19.25 -20.42 23.88
CA LEU A 818 -19.19 -21.87 23.68
C LEU A 818 -20.52 -22.54 24.12
N GLN A 819 -21.04 -23.50 23.33
CA GLN A 819 -22.27 -24.24 23.65
C GLN A 819 -22.00 -25.47 24.54
N ASP A 820 -22.87 -25.72 25.53
CA ASP A 820 -22.69 -26.70 26.62
C ASP A 820 -22.63 -28.19 26.22
N LEU A 821 -22.84 -28.54 24.94
CA LEU A 821 -22.88 -29.94 24.48
C LEU A 821 -22.10 -30.22 23.19
N GLY A 822 -21.16 -29.35 22.80
CA GLY A 822 -20.38 -29.60 21.58
C GLY A 822 -19.14 -28.76 21.29
N HIS A 823 -18.63 -27.94 22.23
CA HIS A 823 -17.34 -27.22 22.11
C HIS A 823 -17.06 -26.48 20.79
N TYR A 824 -18.05 -26.08 19.99
CA TYR A 824 -17.80 -25.35 18.75
C TYR A 824 -17.29 -23.93 19.07
N TRP A 825 -15.97 -23.73 18.99
CA TRP A 825 -15.38 -22.40 19.05
C TRP A 825 -16.09 -21.44 18.10
N ASP A 826 -16.49 -20.27 18.61
CA ASP A 826 -17.01 -19.22 17.75
C ASP A 826 -15.85 -18.68 16.87
N LYS A 827 -15.77 -19.23 15.65
CA LYS A 827 -14.76 -18.87 14.65
C LYS A 827 -14.77 -17.38 14.34
N GLN A 828 -15.93 -16.72 14.46
CA GLN A 828 -16.07 -15.29 14.21
C GLN A 828 -15.42 -14.46 15.33
N ILE A 829 -15.57 -14.87 16.59
CA ILE A 829 -14.95 -14.21 17.75
C ILE A 829 -13.42 -14.31 17.69
N LEU A 830 -12.89 -15.48 17.35
CA LEU A 830 -11.45 -15.65 17.20
C LEU A 830 -10.89 -15.03 15.91
N GLY A 831 -11.75 -14.57 14.99
CA GLY A 831 -11.33 -14.01 13.71
C GLY A 831 -10.67 -15.06 12.81
N VAL A 832 -11.11 -16.31 12.92
CA VAL A 832 -10.65 -17.44 12.12
C VAL A 832 -11.57 -17.59 10.92
N ARG A 833 -10.98 -17.91 9.77
CA ARG A 833 -11.73 -18.28 8.57
C ARG A 833 -12.61 -19.52 8.81
N PRO A 834 -13.71 -19.66 8.05
CA PRO A 834 -14.46 -20.91 8.02
C PRO A 834 -13.53 -22.08 7.66
N THR A 835 -13.63 -23.18 8.40
CA THR A 835 -12.85 -24.42 8.22
C THR A 835 -13.74 -25.63 8.48
N GLU A 836 -13.48 -26.73 7.77
CA GLU A 836 -14.17 -28.00 7.98
C GLU A 836 -13.70 -28.69 9.27
N THR A 837 -12.45 -28.48 9.67
CA THR A 837 -11.88 -29.04 10.90
C THR A 837 -12.28 -28.18 12.12
N PRO A 838 -12.81 -28.78 13.20
CA PRO A 838 -13.09 -28.06 14.45
C PRO A 838 -11.84 -27.37 15.02
N LEU A 839 -11.98 -26.16 15.58
CA LEU A 839 -10.84 -25.45 16.15
C LEU A 839 -10.27 -26.14 17.40
N GLU A 840 -11.12 -26.86 18.16
CA GLU A 840 -10.69 -27.67 19.31
C GLU A 840 -9.75 -28.83 18.92
N ASP A 841 -9.66 -29.14 17.63
CA ASP A 841 -8.73 -30.15 17.14
C ASP A 841 -7.30 -29.61 16.97
N TYR A 842 -7.09 -28.29 17.06
CA TYR A 842 -5.78 -27.65 16.89
C TYR A 842 -5.12 -27.29 18.21
N GLY A 843 -4.06 -27.99 18.57
CA GLY A 843 -3.00 -27.50 19.46
C GLY A 843 -3.45 -27.02 20.82
N LEU A 844 -3.02 -25.81 21.18
CA LEU A 844 -3.31 -25.17 22.46
C LEU A 844 -4.81 -24.86 22.67
N LEU A 845 -5.65 -24.99 21.64
CA LEU A 845 -7.11 -24.88 21.73
C LEU A 845 -7.78 -26.21 22.11
N ASP A 846 -7.02 -27.29 22.35
CA ASP A 846 -7.55 -28.52 22.93
C ASP A 846 -8.32 -28.19 24.22
N PRO A 847 -9.59 -28.62 24.38
CA PRO A 847 -10.44 -28.13 25.46
C PRO A 847 -9.86 -28.42 26.85
N ALA A 848 -9.27 -29.60 27.04
CA ALA A 848 -8.71 -29.98 28.34
C ALA A 848 -7.46 -29.14 28.67
N PHE A 849 -6.59 -28.92 27.68
CA PHE A 849 -5.44 -28.04 27.84
C PHE A 849 -5.84 -26.58 28.06
N PHE A 850 -6.72 -26.05 27.19
CA PHE A 850 -7.15 -24.65 27.18
C PHE A 850 -7.86 -24.28 28.48
N GLU A 851 -8.89 -25.04 28.88
CA GLU A 851 -9.67 -24.73 30.08
C GLU A 851 -8.78 -24.75 31.32
N LYS A 852 -7.94 -25.79 31.48
CA LYS A 852 -7.10 -25.93 32.67
C LYS A 852 -6.01 -24.85 32.77
N THR A 853 -5.29 -24.59 31.69
CA THR A 853 -4.25 -23.55 31.68
C THR A 853 -4.84 -22.15 31.82
N THR A 854 -6.00 -21.88 31.22
CA THR A 854 -6.70 -20.59 31.35
C THR A 854 -7.14 -20.35 32.79
N VAL A 855 -7.68 -21.36 33.49
CA VAL A 855 -8.02 -21.25 34.92
C VAL A 855 -6.79 -20.80 35.71
N GLU A 856 -5.61 -21.40 35.49
CA GLU A 856 -4.39 -21.02 36.20
C GLU A 856 -3.91 -19.59 35.88
N ILE A 857 -4.02 -19.14 34.63
CA ILE A 857 -3.75 -17.73 34.27
C ILE A 857 -4.72 -16.82 35.04
N LEU A 858 -6.02 -17.13 35.04
CA LEU A 858 -7.03 -16.35 35.75
C LEU A 858 -6.76 -16.32 37.26
N ARG A 859 -6.32 -17.44 37.85
CA ARG A 859 -5.90 -17.48 39.26
C ARG A 859 -4.74 -16.53 39.52
N ALA A 860 -3.70 -16.56 38.70
CA ALA A 860 -2.54 -15.67 38.83
C ALA A 860 -2.93 -14.18 38.72
N VAL A 861 -3.90 -13.84 37.87
CA VAL A 861 -4.36 -12.45 37.66
C VAL A 861 -5.32 -11.97 38.76
N PHE A 862 -6.40 -12.72 39.01
CA PHE A 862 -7.55 -12.24 39.79
C PHE A 862 -7.53 -12.60 41.28
N THR A 863 -6.62 -13.46 41.75
CA THR A 863 -6.47 -13.75 43.20
C THR A 863 -5.56 -12.75 43.92
N ARG A 864 -5.14 -11.71 43.21
CA ARG A 864 -4.27 -10.66 43.70
C ARG A 864 -5.07 -9.62 44.47
N ASP A 865 -4.72 -9.47 45.75
CA ASP A 865 -5.39 -8.53 46.67
C ASP A 865 -5.13 -7.06 46.30
N ASP A 866 -4.07 -6.80 45.53
CA ASP A 866 -3.69 -5.48 45.03
C ASP A 866 -4.35 -5.10 43.69
N LEU A 867 -5.20 -5.94 43.09
CA LEU A 867 -5.85 -5.61 41.81
C LEU A 867 -6.98 -4.58 42.00
N VAL A 868 -6.93 -3.46 41.28
CA VAL A 868 -7.89 -2.35 41.40
C VAL A 868 -8.72 -2.22 40.12
N ARG A 869 -10.06 -2.32 40.26
CA ARG A 869 -11.00 -1.94 39.20
C ARG A 869 -11.28 -0.44 39.28
N ARG A 870 -10.91 0.33 38.26
CA ARG A 870 -11.24 1.76 38.20
C ARG A 870 -12.72 1.94 37.81
N PRO A 871 -13.54 2.61 38.64
CA PRO A 871 -14.91 2.95 38.25
C PRO A 871 -14.88 3.86 37.01
N ASN A 872 -15.75 3.58 36.03
CA ASN A 872 -15.96 4.40 34.82
C ASN A 872 -14.83 4.41 33.76
N GLN A 873 -13.83 3.52 33.87
CA GLN A 873 -12.93 3.21 32.76
C GLN A 873 -13.08 1.73 32.40
N PRO A 874 -13.96 1.37 31.43
CA PRO A 874 -14.01 -0.01 30.95
C PRO A 874 -12.64 -0.43 30.42
N ALA A 875 -12.29 -1.68 30.66
CA ALA A 875 -11.09 -2.25 30.10
C ALA A 875 -11.35 -2.41 28.58
N ASP A 876 -10.69 -1.59 27.76
CA ASP A 876 -10.87 -1.60 26.31
C ASP A 876 -9.61 -2.13 25.64
N MET A 877 -9.78 -3.15 24.80
CA MET A 877 -8.70 -3.72 23.99
C MET A 877 -8.51 -2.96 22.66
N GLY A 878 -9.30 -1.91 22.42
CA GLY A 878 -9.28 -1.15 21.17
C GLY A 878 -9.76 -1.97 19.97
N SER A 879 -10.72 -2.87 20.20
CA SER A 879 -11.24 -3.74 19.14
C SER A 879 -12.22 -3.01 18.25
N PHE A 880 -12.24 -3.34 16.95
CA PHE A 880 -13.23 -2.83 16.01
C PHE A 880 -13.71 -3.93 15.06
N ASN A 881 -14.90 -3.74 14.49
CA ASN A 881 -15.45 -4.63 13.48
C ASN A 881 -14.81 -4.31 12.13
N ASN A 882 -13.97 -5.21 11.67
CA ASN A 882 -13.29 -5.12 10.39
C ASN A 882 -14.12 -5.82 9.32
N GLN A 883 -14.77 -5.04 8.46
CA GLN A 883 -15.51 -5.57 7.32
C GLN A 883 -14.54 -6.16 6.28
N ILE A 884 -14.69 -7.45 5.99
CA ILE A 884 -13.84 -8.20 5.05
C ILE A 884 -14.54 -8.36 3.70
N THR A 885 -15.80 -8.79 3.73
CA THR A 885 -16.68 -8.88 2.54
C THR A 885 -18.02 -8.24 2.88
N LYS A 886 -18.93 -8.04 1.93
CA LYS A 886 -20.27 -7.47 2.22
C LYS A 886 -21.02 -8.21 3.34
N ASN A 887 -20.77 -9.51 3.52
CA ASN A 887 -21.50 -10.36 4.47
C ASN A 887 -20.64 -10.88 5.64
N HIS A 888 -19.37 -10.49 5.72
CA HIS A 888 -18.45 -11.04 6.72
C HIS A 888 -17.60 -9.93 7.34
N ALA A 889 -17.68 -9.82 8.67
CA ALA A 889 -16.85 -8.95 9.48
C ALA A 889 -16.16 -9.79 10.57
N ILE A 890 -14.91 -9.45 10.84
CA ILE A 890 -14.11 -10.08 11.90
C ILE A 890 -13.73 -9.03 12.95
N GLN A 891 -13.65 -9.42 14.22
CA GLN A 891 -13.11 -8.54 15.25
C GLN A 891 -11.60 -8.40 15.04
N SER A 892 -11.13 -7.16 14.87
CA SER A 892 -9.71 -6.81 14.66
C SER A 892 -9.25 -5.75 15.65
N TYR A 893 -7.95 -5.54 15.69
CA TYR A 893 -7.25 -4.62 16.58
C TYR A 893 -6.20 -3.85 15.79
N LEU A 894 -5.66 -2.79 16.39
CA LEU A 894 -4.45 -2.15 15.91
C LEU A 894 -3.24 -2.67 16.70
N ASP A 895 -2.13 -2.93 16.00
CA ASP A 895 -0.86 -3.22 16.66
C ASP A 895 -0.17 -1.95 17.18
N ASP A 896 0.99 -2.10 17.80
CA ASP A 896 1.82 -1.00 18.32
C ASP A 896 2.28 -0.01 17.24
N ARG A 897 2.20 -0.42 15.97
CA ARG A 897 2.48 0.42 14.81
C ARG A 897 1.21 0.97 14.17
N GLY A 898 0.01 0.60 14.60
CA GLY A 898 -1.25 1.00 13.98
C GLY A 898 -1.66 0.17 12.75
N ARG A 899 -1.06 -1.00 12.54
CA ARG A 899 -1.48 -1.95 11.49
C ARG A 899 -2.66 -2.77 12.00
N VAL A 900 -3.56 -3.13 11.09
CA VAL A 900 -4.69 -4.01 11.42
C VAL A 900 -4.17 -5.43 11.67
N THR A 901 -4.52 -5.98 12.81
CA THR A 901 -4.14 -7.33 13.25
C THR A 901 -5.37 -8.04 13.82
N PRO A 902 -5.52 -9.36 13.62
CA PRO A 902 -6.56 -10.14 14.29
C PRO A 902 -6.25 -10.36 15.78
N TRP A 903 -5.02 -10.05 16.22
CA TRP A 903 -4.52 -10.31 17.58
C TRP A 903 -4.58 -9.08 18.49
N PRO A 904 -5.18 -9.18 19.70
CA PRO A 904 -5.19 -8.09 20.67
C PRO A 904 -3.77 -7.82 21.21
N ARG A 905 -3.41 -6.54 21.35
CA ARG A 905 -2.07 -6.13 21.82
C ARG A 905 -2.07 -5.40 23.16
N THR A 906 -3.22 -4.89 23.59
CA THR A 906 -3.30 -4.06 24.78
C THR A 906 -4.54 -4.36 25.60
N LEU A 907 -4.36 -4.40 26.92
CA LEU A 907 -5.40 -4.26 27.92
C LEU A 907 -4.73 -3.76 29.19
N ILE A 908 -4.96 -2.50 29.55
CA ILE A 908 -4.32 -1.91 30.74
C ILE A 908 -5.17 -2.23 31.98
N ILE A 909 -4.54 -2.84 32.98
CA ILE A 909 -5.13 -3.08 34.29
C ILE A 909 -4.31 -2.37 35.38
N HIS A 910 -4.96 -2.05 36.50
CA HIS A 910 -4.38 -1.26 37.57
C HIS A 910 -4.25 -2.05 38.87
N PHE A 911 -3.22 -1.74 39.64
CA PHE A 911 -2.93 -2.35 40.93
C PHE A 911 -2.62 -1.26 41.98
N ASP A 912 -2.95 -1.53 43.24
CA ASP A 912 -2.56 -0.72 44.38
C ASP A 912 -1.05 -0.89 44.66
N GLY A 913 -0.34 0.21 44.82
CA GLY A 913 1.09 0.29 45.10
C GLY A 913 1.43 0.27 46.59
N HIS A 914 0.44 0.30 47.50
CA HIS A 914 0.68 0.21 48.94
C HIS A 914 1.06 -1.21 49.42
N HIS A 915 0.98 -2.22 48.56
CA HIS A 915 1.39 -3.60 48.87
C HIS A 915 2.56 -4.03 47.98
N ALA A 916 3.74 -4.20 48.57
CA ALA A 916 4.83 -4.92 47.90
C ALA A 916 4.32 -6.31 47.48
N PRO A 917 4.64 -6.80 46.27
CA PRO A 917 4.18 -8.11 45.83
C PRO A 917 4.71 -9.15 46.82
N ALA A 918 3.83 -9.77 47.60
CA ALA A 918 4.20 -10.91 48.41
C ALA A 918 4.57 -12.04 47.45
N LYS A 919 5.81 -12.55 47.51
CA LYS A 919 6.23 -13.76 46.78
C LYS A 919 5.31 -14.92 47.20
N ARG A 920 4.26 -15.19 46.43
CA ARG A 920 3.37 -16.34 46.65
C ARG A 920 3.98 -17.54 45.92
N THR A 921 4.87 -18.26 46.59
CA THR A 921 5.22 -19.63 46.19
C THR A 921 4.05 -20.54 46.55
N VAL A 922 3.21 -20.90 45.57
CA VAL A 922 2.23 -21.98 45.75
C VAL A 922 2.96 -23.30 45.52
N THR A 923 3.27 -24.01 46.60
CA THR A 923 3.69 -25.42 46.51
C THR A 923 2.43 -26.26 46.27
N TYR A 924 2.27 -26.75 45.03
CA TYR A 924 1.37 -27.87 44.75
C TYR A 924 2.02 -29.18 45.22
N PRO A 925 1.23 -30.17 45.68
CA PRO A 925 1.72 -31.49 46.07
C PRO A 925 2.31 -32.28 44.90
#